data_AF-A0A2V2F3L3-F1
#
_entry.id   AF-A0A2V2F3L3-F1
#
_cell.length_a   1.000
_cell.length_b   1.000
_cell.length_c   1.000
_cell.angle_alpha   90.00
_cell.angle_beta   90.00
_cell.angle_gamma   90.00
#
_symmetry.space_group_name_H-M   'P 1'
#
loop_
_entity.id
_entity.type
_entity.pdbx_description
1 polymer ?
#
loop_
_entity_poly.entity_id
_entity_poly.type
_entity_poly.pdbx_seq_one_letter_code
_entity_poly.pdbx_strand_id
1 'polypeptide(L)'
;MPPPPRTRAAAAHETAQRTNKGADLPRKFILTHFVKVVKIMIKNDACNYAKSRRFRMKKHLLWLCALLLAACGLALSACAAETRVYVADGGTGDGKSASTPCGSLAAAVDALNGAGGTVVLVGDVTVSVQTTLPEQSGDLTFTAEGGARLVQKQRITFAKNTNDNVITFDLPVYAAASSPVAVFGSFNSITFTEKFTVTKAATGSGFWFYGGVFTAEAANGGVNADYITELPYSITVKNGTFDRFSGGNYRSSGHCLVGAIAAPVSVTVEGGTFGTAGTYDVESNNQQYNGFSVSGQMILADDATLTITGGTFHVPVFLQGRLGLVSVRASRDSKLTASDRKYYSIDGNLKINISGGSFDGGMISAYQQQVSHAQVVRGNFDVTISGKPTFKTGTILDATAVKSYPGSSTKATLTMPAAQSGVTVRRFDRVNGAAQSYTEPLRIVTIGDSITEGYGGSFATQSYPARIAARLMREGKDTLVGNYGLSSAGMTMGKAARVYYPDTLADRMTRTETGADFYVFAIGTNDGDAAGQSNGSEKWYVDLYTDFIKAVGDNAETSKVFITNAVHRMTPNVATLRNSSIIRPTQKKIADELSASDPGKYTFIDLYALTYERTKKGTFISSDKIHPTVDGYIYMAEKVYDAIFGGVTEVDGFRLTDVYASDSGSPFGAGTKDDPISYLPNAIDRMATNADVTLHIVGTLTFGGDSVSLPTYMQRLTIVGEGTNAVLNLSKAADVRLGCPTVFRNLTVNGRGASTAMVCRYFDLDIDESVTLTGKWDLILGNIVQSDRSKIDVKTNMKFDSAESVSSDRDCTVRVLTGTWTRFFCGDRRISNHAPIGTYGGHMTVTVGGAAKITGMTAAATQATLYAAVSGMNYLTGSIDATVDGWDSALALTDFAYIGSRSDIVPYTPTKNTGSVRLTTAAKTIRMGDLDGDGAVTVRDALLLVRAAVNGRLTDAQAEHYFHTTAVTLTDVIWLLGRTAQN
;
A
#
# COMPACT_ATOMS: atom_id res chain seq x y z
N MET A 1 -4.88 -27.91 64.03
CA MET A 1 -5.38 -29.30 63.97
C MET A 1 -5.66 -29.67 62.50
N PRO A 2 -5.78 -30.96 62.13
CA PRO A 2 -5.27 -31.49 60.84
C PRO A 2 -6.36 -32.09 59.92
N PRO A 3 -6.08 -32.79 58.78
CA PRO A 3 -4.85 -32.88 57.93
C PRO A 3 -5.09 -32.77 56.37
N PRO A 4 -4.02 -32.73 55.55
CA PRO A 4 -3.96 -33.13 54.11
C PRO A 4 -3.66 -34.66 53.98
N PRO A 5 -3.11 -35.30 52.90
CA PRO A 5 -2.77 -34.94 51.49
C PRO A 5 -3.68 -35.71 50.48
N ARG A 6 -3.41 -36.08 49.20
CA ARG A 6 -2.26 -36.40 48.29
C ARG A 6 -2.61 -35.93 46.85
N THR A 7 -1.75 -35.61 45.86
CA THR A 7 -0.36 -35.90 45.42
C THR A 7 -0.12 -37.16 44.57
N ARG A 8 0.28 -36.93 43.29
CA ARG A 8 0.97 -37.82 42.30
C ARG A 8 0.18 -39.01 41.72
N ALA A 9 0.56 -39.66 40.61
CA ALA A 9 1.18 -39.30 39.30
C ALA A 9 1.77 -40.58 38.65
N ALA A 10 2.01 -40.57 37.32
CA ALA A 10 2.67 -41.62 36.51
C ALA A 10 1.85 -42.94 36.34
N ALA A 11 1.55 -43.36 35.09
CA ALA A 11 2.33 -44.27 34.22
C ALA A 11 1.96 -45.77 34.44
N ALA A 12 2.23 -46.75 33.56
CA ALA A 12 3.05 -46.77 32.34
C ALA A 12 2.53 -47.81 31.30
N HIS A 13 3.26 -47.97 30.18
CA HIS A 13 3.39 -49.13 29.27
C HIS A 13 2.28 -50.21 29.25
N GLU A 14 1.56 -50.33 28.13
CA GLU A 14 1.85 -51.28 27.03
C GLU A 14 1.66 -52.76 27.35
N THR A 15 0.79 -53.41 26.57
CA THR A 15 0.96 -54.81 26.17
C THR A 15 0.24 -55.02 24.84
N ALA A 16 0.96 -55.47 23.82
CA ALA A 16 0.39 -55.67 22.48
C ALA A 16 -0.01 -57.13 22.28
N GLN A 17 -1.23 -57.37 21.77
CA GLN A 17 -1.51 -58.58 20.99
C GLN A 17 -2.56 -58.32 19.91
N ARG A 18 -2.48 -59.10 18.82
CA ARG A 18 -3.19 -58.86 17.55
C ARG A 18 -4.57 -59.52 17.55
N THR A 19 -5.51 -58.94 16.81
CA THR A 19 -6.15 -59.66 15.69
C THR A 19 -6.80 -58.70 14.69
N ASN A 20 -6.92 -59.13 13.42
CA ASN A 20 -7.33 -58.27 12.30
C ASN A 20 -8.84 -58.34 12.04
N LYS A 21 -9.46 -57.20 11.70
CA LYS A 21 -10.12 -56.96 10.39
C LYS A 21 -10.78 -55.57 10.34
N GLY A 22 -10.57 -54.84 9.25
CA GLY A 22 -11.14 -53.50 9.01
C GLY A 22 -10.14 -52.57 8.33
N ALA A 23 -9.72 -52.90 7.11
CA ALA A 23 -8.66 -52.18 6.40
C ALA A 23 -9.18 -51.02 5.52
N ASP A 24 -8.31 -50.03 5.32
CA ASP A 24 -8.55 -48.73 4.70
C ASP A 24 -9.09 -48.71 3.25
N LEU A 25 -9.66 -47.56 2.89
CA LEU A 25 -9.71 -47.03 1.53
C LEU A 25 -8.49 -46.10 1.27
N PRO A 26 -7.49 -46.50 0.47
CA PRO A 26 -6.31 -45.68 0.22
C PRO A 26 -6.37 -44.86 -1.09
N ARG A 27 -5.71 -43.69 -1.05
CA ARG A 27 -5.58 -42.68 -2.11
C ARG A 27 -4.73 -43.14 -3.32
N LYS A 28 -5.01 -42.54 -4.49
CA LYS A 28 -4.07 -42.03 -5.52
C LYS A 28 -4.91 -41.11 -6.45
N PHE A 29 -4.64 -39.83 -6.71
CA PHE A 29 -3.41 -39.01 -6.85
C PHE A 29 -2.67 -39.23 -8.19
N ILE A 30 -2.06 -38.16 -8.74
CA ILE A 30 -1.53 -37.97 -10.12
C ILE A 30 -2.67 -37.57 -11.08
N LEU A 31 -2.86 -36.29 -11.48
CA LEU A 31 -2.00 -35.37 -12.26
C LEU A 31 -1.82 -35.87 -13.71
N THR A 32 -2.37 -35.22 -14.74
CA THR A 32 -1.75 -34.13 -15.53
C THR A 32 -2.77 -33.65 -16.61
N HIS A 33 -2.52 -32.53 -17.32
CA HIS A 33 -3.25 -32.06 -18.51
C HIS A 33 -4.63 -31.39 -18.33
N PHE A 34 -4.91 -30.79 -17.17
CA PHE A 34 -5.80 -29.62 -17.18
C PHE A 34 -5.00 -28.38 -17.60
N VAL A 35 -5.58 -27.55 -18.48
CA VAL A 35 -5.02 -26.31 -19.10
C VAL A 35 -4.15 -26.50 -20.36
N LYS A 36 -4.80 -26.23 -21.53
CA LYS A 36 -4.29 -25.66 -22.80
C LYS A 36 -3.35 -26.50 -23.70
N VAL A 37 -3.31 -26.06 -24.98
CA VAL A 37 -2.57 -26.60 -26.15
C VAL A 37 -3.20 -27.89 -26.71
N VAL A 38 -3.77 -27.95 -27.93
CA VAL A 38 -3.99 -26.94 -28.99
C VAL A 38 -5.21 -27.39 -29.83
N LYS A 39 -6.26 -26.58 -30.04
CA LYS A 39 -6.53 -25.75 -31.24
C LYS A 39 -6.18 -26.42 -32.59
N ILE A 40 -7.12 -26.45 -33.55
CA ILE A 40 -6.87 -26.43 -35.01
C ILE A 40 -6.11 -27.69 -35.54
N MET A 41 -6.78 -28.73 -36.07
CA MET A 41 -7.07 -28.99 -37.51
C MET A 41 -7.58 -30.46 -37.67
N ILE A 42 -8.36 -30.91 -38.68
CA ILE A 42 -9.07 -30.26 -39.80
C ILE A 42 -10.20 -31.19 -40.37
N LYS A 43 -11.30 -30.61 -40.88
CA LYS A 43 -12.23 -31.03 -41.98
C LYS A 43 -12.77 -32.49 -42.17
N ASN A 44 -14.04 -32.52 -42.61
CA ASN A 44 -14.68 -33.45 -43.57
C ASN A 44 -14.89 -34.94 -43.14
N ASP A 45 -15.88 -35.71 -43.67
CA ASP A 45 -16.92 -35.41 -44.67
C ASP A 45 -18.25 -36.18 -44.44
N ALA A 46 -19.24 -35.96 -45.32
CA ALA A 46 -20.63 -36.44 -45.30
C ALA A 46 -20.89 -37.97 -45.18
N CYS A 47 -22.11 -38.35 -44.71
CA CYS A 47 -23.08 -39.11 -45.53
C CYS A 47 -24.52 -39.12 -44.92
N ASN A 48 -25.46 -39.82 -45.58
CA ASN A 48 -26.92 -39.73 -45.41
C ASN A 48 -27.60 -40.98 -44.78
N TYR A 49 -28.89 -40.82 -44.46
CA TYR A 49 -30.01 -41.73 -44.84
C TYR A 49 -30.73 -42.63 -43.78
N ALA A 50 -31.69 -42.00 -43.08
CA ALA A 50 -33.13 -42.32 -43.13
C ALA A 50 -33.79 -43.47 -42.31
N LYS A 51 -35.14 -43.31 -42.21
CA LYS A 51 -36.25 -44.21 -41.75
C LYS A 51 -36.69 -44.05 -40.27
N SER A 52 -38.00 -44.05 -39.93
CA SER A 52 -39.24 -43.70 -40.68
C SER A 52 -40.49 -43.62 -39.77
N ARG A 53 -41.36 -42.61 -40.00
CA ARG A 53 -42.84 -42.52 -39.75
C ARG A 53 -43.46 -43.25 -38.52
N ARG A 54 -44.02 -42.56 -37.51
CA ARG A 54 -45.35 -41.88 -37.43
C ARG A 54 -46.59 -42.76 -37.69
N PHE A 55 -47.51 -42.82 -36.71
CA PHE A 55 -49.01 -42.72 -36.78
C PHE A 55 -49.62 -42.94 -35.36
N ARG A 56 -50.83 -42.49 -34.95
CA ARG A 56 -51.71 -41.38 -35.40
C ARG A 56 -52.84 -41.05 -34.38
N MET A 57 -52.60 -40.26 -33.32
CA MET A 57 -53.70 -39.80 -32.43
C MET A 57 -53.44 -38.42 -31.78
N LYS A 58 -53.39 -37.35 -32.59
CA LYS A 58 -53.05 -35.98 -32.08
C LYS A 58 -53.83 -34.78 -32.68
N LYS A 59 -54.79 -34.96 -33.59
CA LYS A 59 -55.46 -33.80 -34.23
C LYS A 59 -56.41 -33.02 -33.31
N HIS A 60 -57.31 -33.69 -32.60
CA HIS A 60 -58.29 -33.00 -31.74
C HIS A 60 -57.67 -32.44 -30.46
N LEU A 61 -56.71 -33.16 -29.86
CA LEU A 61 -56.00 -32.68 -28.67
C LEU A 61 -55.15 -31.42 -28.96
N LEU A 62 -54.47 -31.34 -30.12
CA LEU A 62 -53.77 -30.10 -30.48
C LEU A 62 -54.73 -28.93 -30.74
N TRP A 63 -55.95 -29.17 -31.24
CA TRP A 63 -56.95 -28.10 -31.39
C TRP A 63 -57.47 -27.60 -30.05
N LEU A 64 -57.74 -28.50 -29.08
CA LEU A 64 -58.07 -28.09 -27.71
C LEU A 64 -56.92 -27.30 -27.06
N CYS A 65 -55.68 -27.81 -27.15
CA CYS A 65 -54.53 -27.10 -26.59
C CYS A 65 -54.26 -25.76 -27.29
N ALA A 66 -54.49 -25.65 -28.61
CA ALA A 66 -54.35 -24.38 -29.33
C ALA A 66 -55.42 -23.36 -28.93
N LEU A 67 -56.68 -23.81 -28.73
CA LEU A 67 -57.76 -22.95 -28.24
C LEU A 67 -57.56 -22.54 -26.76
N LEU A 68 -57.03 -23.44 -25.91
CA LEU A 68 -56.64 -23.11 -24.54
C LEU A 68 -55.44 -22.15 -24.51
N LEU A 69 -54.42 -22.34 -25.36
CA LEU A 69 -53.30 -21.41 -25.47
C LEU A 69 -53.71 -20.05 -26.07
N ALA A 70 -54.68 -20.01 -26.97
CA ALA A 70 -55.27 -18.77 -27.47
C ALA A 70 -56.13 -18.06 -26.40
N ALA A 71 -56.92 -18.81 -25.63
CA ALA A 71 -57.70 -18.25 -24.52
C ALA A 71 -56.81 -17.75 -23.38
N CYS A 72 -55.77 -18.50 -23.00
CA CYS A 72 -54.75 -18.03 -22.07
C CYS A 72 -53.97 -16.84 -22.65
N GLY A 73 -53.64 -16.84 -23.95
CA GLY A 73 -52.97 -15.72 -24.62
C GLY A 73 -53.81 -14.44 -24.62
N LEU A 74 -55.12 -14.56 -24.84
CA LEU A 74 -56.08 -13.43 -24.80
C LEU A 74 -56.37 -12.96 -23.36
N ALA A 75 -56.28 -13.86 -22.37
CA ALA A 75 -56.33 -13.49 -20.95
C ALA A 75 -55.01 -12.84 -20.46
N LEU A 76 -53.88 -13.23 -21.04
CA LEU A 76 -52.56 -12.62 -20.80
C LEU A 76 -52.34 -11.33 -21.60
N SER A 77 -53.18 -11.03 -22.60
CA SER A 77 -53.27 -9.72 -23.24
C SER A 77 -54.31 -8.80 -22.57
N ALA A 78 -54.64 -9.04 -21.30
CA ALA A 78 -55.11 -7.96 -20.45
C ALA A 78 -53.97 -6.94 -20.35
N CYS A 79 -54.16 -5.74 -20.91
CA CYS A 79 -53.23 -4.63 -20.69
C CYS A 79 -53.08 -4.45 -19.18
N ALA A 80 -51.85 -4.59 -18.66
CA ALA A 80 -51.56 -4.30 -17.27
C ALA A 80 -51.89 -2.83 -17.03
N ALA A 81 -53.04 -2.58 -16.40
CA ALA A 81 -53.44 -1.23 -16.05
C ALA A 81 -52.40 -0.69 -15.08
N GLU A 82 -51.70 0.36 -15.49
CA GLU A 82 -50.65 1.03 -14.75
C GLU A 82 -51.07 1.21 -13.28
N THR A 83 -50.41 0.47 -12.37
CA THR A 83 -50.82 0.38 -10.97
C THR A 83 -50.75 1.75 -10.32
N ARG A 84 -51.91 2.35 -10.03
CA ARG A 84 -52.03 3.65 -9.39
C ARG A 84 -52.27 3.50 -7.89
N VAL A 85 -51.45 4.18 -7.09
CA VAL A 85 -51.59 4.25 -5.64
C VAL A 85 -51.69 5.71 -5.21
N TYR A 86 -52.78 6.08 -4.55
CA TYR A 86 -53.05 7.44 -4.11
C TYR A 86 -52.56 7.65 -2.66
N VAL A 87 -52.00 8.82 -2.36
CA VAL A 87 -51.31 9.11 -1.08
C VAL A 87 -51.53 10.56 -0.61
N ALA A 88 -51.66 10.76 0.70
CA ALA A 88 -51.77 12.07 1.35
C ALA A 88 -51.37 11.97 2.85
N ASP A 89 -50.81 13.04 3.42
CA ASP A 89 -50.55 13.10 4.87
C ASP A 89 -51.84 12.86 5.68
N GLY A 90 -51.78 11.92 6.62
CA GLY A 90 -52.93 11.54 7.46
C GLY A 90 -53.90 10.53 6.83
N GLY A 91 -53.65 10.07 5.60
CA GLY A 91 -54.44 8.99 4.98
C GLY A 91 -54.38 7.67 5.77
N THR A 92 -55.49 6.93 5.80
CA THR A 92 -55.61 5.63 6.48
C THR A 92 -56.15 4.52 5.57
N GLY A 93 -56.16 4.75 4.25
CA GLY A 93 -56.71 3.82 3.27
C GLY A 93 -55.66 2.90 2.63
N ASP A 94 -56.16 2.05 1.74
CA ASP A 94 -55.40 1.04 1.01
C ASP A 94 -54.73 1.56 -0.28
N GLY A 95 -54.83 2.86 -0.54
CA GLY A 95 -54.23 3.54 -1.68
C GLY A 95 -54.91 3.28 -3.02
N LYS A 96 -55.98 2.47 -3.12
CA LYS A 96 -56.59 2.11 -4.40
C LYS A 96 -57.44 3.22 -5.04
N SER A 97 -57.75 4.29 -4.31
CA SER A 97 -58.52 5.43 -4.81
C SER A 97 -58.13 6.74 -4.12
N ALA A 98 -58.40 7.88 -4.77
CA ALA A 98 -58.16 9.21 -4.21
C ALA A 98 -58.94 9.49 -2.91
N SER A 99 -60.04 8.76 -2.63
CA SER A 99 -60.80 8.83 -1.38
C SER A 99 -60.36 7.79 -0.33
N THR A 100 -59.46 6.86 -0.68
CA THR A 100 -58.83 5.89 0.25
C THR A 100 -57.30 5.95 0.23
N PRO A 101 -56.66 7.14 0.33
CA PRO A 101 -55.21 7.27 0.14
C PRO A 101 -54.40 6.63 1.27
N CYS A 102 -53.20 6.14 0.93
CA CYS A 102 -52.18 5.75 1.89
C CYS A 102 -51.67 6.97 2.69
N GLY A 103 -51.25 6.75 3.95
CA GLY A 103 -50.81 7.82 4.86
C GLY A 103 -49.35 8.25 4.77
N SER A 104 -48.55 7.66 3.88
CA SER A 104 -47.14 8.04 3.69
C SER A 104 -46.58 7.58 2.34
N LEU A 105 -45.50 8.23 1.89
CA LEU A 105 -44.80 7.88 0.65
C LEU A 105 -44.28 6.43 0.64
N ALA A 106 -43.75 5.95 1.78
CA ALA A 106 -43.26 4.58 1.91
C ALA A 106 -44.40 3.56 1.72
N ALA A 107 -45.49 3.71 2.48
CA ALA A 107 -46.66 2.84 2.37
C ALA A 107 -47.28 2.83 0.95
N ALA A 108 -47.20 3.96 0.22
CA ALA A 108 -47.67 4.05 -1.16
C ALA A 108 -46.78 3.28 -2.15
N VAL A 109 -45.45 3.28 -1.96
CA VAL A 109 -44.51 2.49 -2.78
C VAL A 109 -44.54 1.01 -2.38
N ASP A 110 -44.70 0.69 -1.09
CA ASP A 110 -44.88 -0.68 -0.60
C ASP A 110 -46.16 -1.31 -1.18
N ALA A 111 -47.23 -0.53 -1.37
CA ALA A 111 -48.46 -0.98 -2.02
C ALA A 111 -48.31 -1.28 -3.53
N LEU A 112 -47.25 -0.80 -4.20
CA LEU A 112 -46.86 -1.24 -5.54
C LEU A 112 -46.14 -2.61 -5.52
N ASN A 113 -45.75 -3.11 -4.34
CA ASN A 113 -45.10 -4.41 -4.15
C ASN A 113 -43.88 -4.64 -5.08
N GLY A 114 -43.10 -3.58 -5.34
CA GLY A 114 -41.92 -3.61 -6.23
C GLY A 114 -42.23 -3.79 -7.72
N ALA A 115 -43.49 -3.68 -8.15
CA ALA A 115 -43.89 -3.87 -9.55
C ALA A 115 -43.69 -2.63 -10.44
N GLY A 116 -43.28 -1.49 -9.87
CA GLY A 116 -43.45 -0.19 -10.53
C GLY A 116 -44.93 0.27 -10.53
N GLY A 117 -45.18 1.41 -11.17
CA GLY A 117 -46.50 2.06 -11.25
C GLY A 117 -46.43 3.57 -11.01
N THR A 118 -47.58 4.17 -10.72
CA THR A 118 -47.71 5.60 -10.44
C THR A 118 -48.23 5.86 -9.02
N VAL A 119 -47.46 6.61 -8.24
CA VAL A 119 -47.87 7.18 -6.95
C VAL A 119 -48.47 8.56 -7.19
N VAL A 120 -49.73 8.75 -6.83
CA VAL A 120 -50.51 9.99 -7.01
C VAL A 120 -50.68 10.71 -5.67
N LEU A 121 -50.06 11.89 -5.53
CA LEU A 121 -50.28 12.75 -4.37
C LEU A 121 -51.62 13.49 -4.53
N VAL A 122 -52.59 13.17 -3.68
CA VAL A 122 -53.92 13.83 -3.62
C VAL A 122 -54.02 14.88 -2.50
N GLY A 123 -52.94 15.01 -1.72
CA GLY A 123 -52.67 16.07 -0.76
C GLY A 123 -51.15 16.19 -0.57
N ASP A 124 -50.70 17.16 0.23
CA ASP A 124 -49.28 17.22 0.61
C ASP A 124 -48.86 15.90 1.29
N VAL A 125 -47.63 15.44 1.00
CA VAL A 125 -47.03 14.24 1.61
C VAL A 125 -45.66 14.58 2.20
N THR A 126 -45.53 14.43 3.52
CA THR A 126 -44.34 14.81 4.27
C THR A 126 -43.35 13.65 4.40
N VAL A 127 -42.13 13.82 3.89
CA VAL A 127 -40.98 12.96 4.21
C VAL A 127 -40.22 13.58 5.40
N SER A 128 -40.62 13.16 6.61
CA SER A 128 -40.11 13.67 7.91
C SER A 128 -38.93 12.89 8.49
N VAL A 129 -38.68 11.67 8.00
CA VAL A 129 -37.58 10.79 8.37
C VAL A 129 -36.75 10.44 7.13
N GLN A 130 -35.56 9.89 7.31
CA GLN A 130 -34.80 9.39 6.16
C GLN A 130 -35.50 8.14 5.60
N THR A 131 -35.83 8.15 4.32
CA THR A 131 -36.61 7.08 3.67
C THR A 131 -35.79 6.44 2.56
N THR A 132 -35.58 5.13 2.65
CA THR A 132 -35.13 4.31 1.53
C THR A 132 -36.36 3.69 0.87
N LEU A 133 -36.52 3.88 -0.44
CA LEU A 133 -37.59 3.27 -1.23
C LEU A 133 -37.07 1.99 -1.92
N PRO A 134 -37.84 0.89 -1.95
CA PRO A 134 -37.38 -0.41 -2.45
C PRO A 134 -37.15 -0.44 -3.97
N GLU A 135 -36.40 -1.45 -4.43
CA GLU A 135 -36.14 -1.73 -5.85
C GLU A 135 -37.46 -1.94 -6.61
N GLN A 136 -37.48 -1.52 -7.88
CA GLN A 136 -38.65 -1.64 -8.75
C GLN A 136 -38.33 -2.47 -9.99
N SER A 137 -39.23 -3.41 -10.28
CA SER A 137 -39.20 -4.27 -11.48
C SER A 137 -39.92 -3.68 -12.69
N GLY A 138 -40.62 -2.55 -12.52
CA GLY A 138 -41.09 -1.67 -13.61
C GLY A 138 -40.79 -0.19 -13.30
N ASP A 139 -41.09 0.70 -14.25
CA ASP A 139 -40.99 2.16 -14.07
C ASP A 139 -41.78 2.67 -12.85
N LEU A 140 -41.28 3.70 -12.18
CA LEU A 140 -41.92 4.31 -11.00
C LEU A 140 -42.11 5.81 -11.18
N THR A 141 -43.35 6.26 -11.30
CA THR A 141 -43.69 7.68 -11.43
C THR A 141 -44.31 8.23 -10.15
N PHE A 142 -43.88 9.41 -9.71
CA PHE A 142 -44.54 10.21 -8.68
C PHE A 142 -45.18 11.43 -9.34
N THR A 143 -46.50 11.57 -9.26
CA THR A 143 -47.26 12.71 -9.80
C THR A 143 -48.19 13.30 -8.73
N ALA A 144 -48.80 14.44 -9.00
CA ALA A 144 -49.67 15.14 -8.05
C ALA A 144 -50.94 15.69 -8.69
N GLU A 145 -52.04 15.66 -7.94
CA GLU A 145 -53.34 16.24 -8.31
C GLU A 145 -53.55 17.59 -7.61
N GLY A 146 -54.13 18.56 -8.33
CA GLY A 146 -54.43 19.89 -7.80
C GLY A 146 -53.18 20.64 -7.31
N GLY A 147 -53.20 21.02 -6.03
CA GLY A 147 -52.11 21.75 -5.36
C GLY A 147 -51.20 20.90 -4.47
N ALA A 148 -51.29 19.57 -4.54
CA ALA A 148 -50.54 18.64 -3.70
C ALA A 148 -49.03 18.65 -3.99
N ARG A 149 -48.18 18.52 -2.96
CA ARG A 149 -46.71 18.58 -3.08
C ARG A 149 -46.01 17.50 -2.26
N LEU A 150 -44.81 17.13 -2.71
CA LEU A 150 -43.88 16.36 -1.88
C LEU A 150 -43.18 17.31 -0.89
N VAL A 151 -43.57 17.25 0.39
CA VAL A 151 -43.04 18.09 1.48
C VAL A 151 -41.82 17.42 2.09
N GLN A 152 -40.66 17.64 1.48
CA GLN A 152 -39.43 16.96 1.87
C GLN A 152 -38.74 17.70 3.04
N LYS A 153 -38.60 17.02 4.18
CA LYS A 153 -37.87 17.49 5.37
C LYS A 153 -36.63 16.65 5.69
N GLN A 154 -36.46 15.50 5.03
CA GLN A 154 -35.34 14.57 5.20
C GLN A 154 -34.94 13.91 3.86
N ARG A 155 -33.82 13.19 3.87
CA ARG A 155 -33.29 12.48 2.69
C ARG A 155 -34.25 11.40 2.17
N ILE A 156 -34.40 11.35 0.85
CA ILE A 156 -34.94 10.18 0.12
C ILE A 156 -33.77 9.48 -0.57
N THR A 157 -33.74 8.15 -0.52
CA THR A 157 -32.79 7.30 -1.23
C THR A 157 -33.57 6.21 -1.95
N PHE A 158 -33.25 5.90 -3.20
CA PHE A 158 -33.77 4.69 -3.85
C PHE A 158 -32.85 3.50 -3.57
N ALA A 159 -33.37 2.28 -3.54
CA ALA A 159 -32.54 1.10 -3.77
C ALA A 159 -32.00 1.14 -5.22
N LYS A 160 -30.87 0.49 -5.46
CA LYS A 160 -30.31 0.32 -6.81
C LYS A 160 -31.09 -0.78 -7.53
N ASN A 161 -31.72 -0.48 -8.65
CA ASN A 161 -32.37 -1.48 -9.49
C ASN A 161 -31.33 -2.34 -10.22
N THR A 162 -31.73 -3.56 -10.58
CA THR A 162 -30.99 -4.52 -11.40
C THR A 162 -31.34 -4.45 -12.90
N ASN A 163 -32.05 -3.40 -13.31
CA ASN A 163 -32.70 -3.22 -14.61
C ASN A 163 -32.60 -1.75 -15.09
N ASP A 164 -33.13 -1.47 -16.28
CA ASP A 164 -33.08 -0.17 -16.97
C ASP A 164 -34.29 0.76 -16.70
N ASN A 165 -35.18 0.39 -15.76
CA ASN A 165 -36.40 1.15 -15.43
C ASN A 165 -36.13 2.61 -15.01
N VAL A 166 -37.09 3.48 -15.32
CA VAL A 166 -37.03 4.93 -15.09
C VAL A 166 -37.87 5.33 -13.88
N ILE A 167 -37.28 6.16 -13.02
CA ILE A 167 -37.97 6.81 -11.90
C ILE A 167 -38.32 8.24 -12.29
N THR A 168 -39.60 8.58 -12.38
CA THR A 168 -40.07 9.88 -12.87
C THR A 168 -40.66 10.73 -11.75
N PHE A 169 -40.14 11.95 -11.59
CA PHE A 169 -40.69 12.99 -10.73
C PHE A 169 -41.50 13.99 -11.57
N ASP A 170 -42.82 13.86 -11.50
CA ASP A 170 -43.83 14.65 -12.21
C ASP A 170 -44.69 15.48 -11.25
N LEU A 171 -44.07 16.05 -10.21
CA LEU A 171 -44.74 16.76 -9.12
C LEU A 171 -43.94 17.97 -8.58
N PRO A 172 -44.61 18.94 -7.94
CA PRO A 172 -43.95 20.00 -7.18
C PRO A 172 -43.38 19.50 -5.85
N VAL A 173 -42.16 19.94 -5.52
CA VAL A 173 -41.48 19.66 -4.25
C VAL A 173 -41.40 20.91 -3.39
N TYR A 174 -41.60 20.75 -2.09
CA TYR A 174 -41.36 21.78 -1.08
C TYR A 174 -40.24 21.33 -0.13
N ALA A 175 -39.05 21.92 -0.28
CA ALA A 175 -37.91 21.72 0.62
C ALA A 175 -38.17 22.45 1.95
N ALA A 176 -38.67 21.69 2.93
CA ALA A 176 -39.32 22.21 4.13
C ALA A 176 -38.47 22.10 5.42
N ALA A 177 -37.21 21.64 5.31
CA ALA A 177 -36.24 21.69 6.40
C ALA A 177 -35.46 23.02 6.40
N SER A 178 -34.87 23.38 7.54
CA SER A 178 -33.95 24.54 7.65
C SER A 178 -32.57 24.28 7.03
N SER A 179 -32.21 23.02 6.82
CA SER A 179 -31.03 22.57 6.07
C SER A 179 -31.42 22.04 4.69
N PRO A 180 -30.47 21.92 3.74
CA PRO A 180 -30.74 21.26 2.47
C PRO A 180 -31.23 19.81 2.64
N VAL A 181 -32.20 19.42 1.82
CA VAL A 181 -32.69 18.05 1.66
C VAL A 181 -32.13 17.44 0.39
N ALA A 182 -32.09 16.11 0.31
CA ALA A 182 -31.43 15.41 -0.79
C ALA A 182 -32.22 14.20 -1.30
N VAL A 183 -32.16 13.98 -2.62
CA VAL A 183 -32.59 12.74 -3.28
C VAL A 183 -31.35 12.02 -3.82
N PHE A 184 -31.22 10.74 -3.47
CA PHE A 184 -30.16 9.85 -3.97
C PHE A 184 -30.75 8.80 -4.92
N GLY A 185 -30.32 8.85 -6.17
CA GLY A 185 -30.84 8.03 -7.27
C GLY A 185 -30.30 6.60 -7.31
N SER A 186 -29.19 6.33 -6.62
CA SER A 186 -28.58 4.99 -6.51
C SER A 186 -28.29 4.30 -7.85
N PHE A 187 -27.89 5.08 -8.86
CA PHE A 187 -27.58 4.65 -10.23
C PHE A 187 -28.78 4.15 -11.05
N ASN A 188 -30.01 4.48 -10.64
CA ASN A 188 -31.20 4.28 -11.48
C ASN A 188 -31.31 5.36 -12.57
N SER A 189 -32.06 5.08 -13.64
CA SER A 189 -32.47 6.13 -14.58
C SER A 189 -33.54 7.03 -13.95
N ILE A 190 -33.42 8.36 -14.08
CA ILE A 190 -34.29 9.34 -13.41
C ILE A 190 -34.73 10.46 -14.36
N THR A 191 -36.03 10.80 -14.35
CA THR A 191 -36.57 11.93 -15.12
C THR A 191 -37.28 12.94 -14.21
N PHE A 192 -36.87 14.21 -14.26
CA PHE A 192 -37.60 15.34 -13.67
C PHE A 192 -38.39 16.03 -14.78
N THR A 193 -39.74 16.02 -14.72
CA THR A 193 -40.58 16.55 -15.80
C THR A 193 -40.71 18.08 -15.76
N GLU A 194 -41.42 18.65 -16.72
CA GLU A 194 -41.79 20.09 -16.74
C GLU A 194 -42.56 20.52 -15.48
N LYS A 195 -43.30 19.60 -14.84
CA LYS A 195 -44.01 19.85 -13.57
C LYS A 195 -43.09 19.87 -12.36
N PHE A 196 -41.86 19.35 -12.48
CA PHE A 196 -40.91 19.31 -11.37
C PHE A 196 -40.43 20.72 -11.01
N THR A 197 -41.08 21.28 -10.00
CA THR A 197 -40.82 22.63 -9.50
C THR A 197 -40.40 22.53 -8.05
N VAL A 198 -39.36 23.27 -7.65
CA VAL A 198 -38.82 23.23 -6.30
C VAL A 198 -39.07 24.57 -5.62
N THR A 199 -39.81 24.53 -4.52
CA THR A 199 -40.01 25.66 -3.61
C THR A 199 -39.30 25.36 -2.28
N LYS A 200 -38.91 26.40 -1.53
CA LYS A 200 -38.08 26.22 -0.33
C LYS A 200 -38.49 27.14 0.83
N ALA A 201 -38.43 26.63 2.07
CA ALA A 201 -39.04 27.26 3.24
C ALA A 201 -38.28 28.49 3.80
N ALA A 202 -36.96 28.54 3.62
CA ALA A 202 -36.11 29.58 4.19
C ALA A 202 -34.79 29.76 3.40
N THR A 203 -34.13 30.91 3.54
CA THR A 203 -32.76 31.11 3.05
C THR A 203 -31.82 30.12 3.76
N GLY A 204 -31.20 29.20 3.02
CA GLY A 204 -30.37 28.11 3.56
C GLY A 204 -31.03 26.72 3.50
N SER A 205 -32.36 26.66 3.37
CA SER A 205 -33.03 25.47 2.85
C SER A 205 -32.74 25.33 1.35
N GLY A 206 -32.78 24.10 0.82
CA GLY A 206 -32.36 23.82 -0.55
C GLY A 206 -32.62 22.36 -0.95
N PHE A 207 -32.63 22.09 -2.25
CA PHE A 207 -32.80 20.75 -2.79
C PHE A 207 -31.50 20.30 -3.46
N TRP A 208 -30.97 19.14 -3.08
CA TRP A 208 -29.79 18.52 -3.67
C TRP A 208 -30.18 17.23 -4.39
N PHE A 209 -29.61 17.00 -5.55
CA PHE A 209 -29.74 15.73 -6.28
C PHE A 209 -28.38 15.09 -6.53
N TYR A 210 -28.32 13.79 -6.28
CA TYR A 210 -27.18 12.92 -6.57
C TYR A 210 -27.71 11.65 -7.25
N GLY A 211 -27.40 11.45 -8.52
CA GLY A 211 -27.86 10.26 -9.26
C GLY A 211 -27.25 8.96 -8.74
N GLY A 212 -26.08 9.02 -8.11
CA GLY A 212 -25.48 7.91 -7.35
C GLY A 212 -25.98 7.85 -5.90
N VAL A 213 -25.12 7.39 -5.00
CA VAL A 213 -25.43 7.12 -3.59
C VAL A 213 -24.76 8.10 -2.62
N PHE A 214 -25.29 8.15 -1.40
CA PHE A 214 -24.61 8.73 -0.25
C PHE A 214 -23.61 7.70 0.30
N THR A 215 -22.31 8.01 0.22
CA THR A 215 -21.26 7.12 0.69
C THR A 215 -20.97 7.31 2.18
N ALA A 216 -20.62 6.21 2.86
CA ALA A 216 -20.17 6.18 4.25
C ALA A 216 -18.71 5.70 4.36
N GLU A 217 -18.17 5.70 5.58
CA GLU A 217 -16.91 5.05 5.92
C GLU A 217 -17.15 3.53 6.11
N ALA A 218 -16.15 2.70 5.79
CA ALA A 218 -16.20 1.26 6.12
C ALA A 218 -16.40 1.00 7.62
N ALA A 219 -15.84 1.87 8.48
CA ALA A 219 -16.04 1.83 9.93
C ALA A 219 -17.51 2.04 10.36
N ASN A 220 -18.33 2.66 9.49
CA ASN A 220 -19.75 2.91 9.70
C ASN A 220 -20.63 1.94 8.88
N GLY A 221 -20.10 0.78 8.50
CA GLY A 221 -20.80 -0.26 7.74
C GLY A 221 -20.81 -0.06 6.22
N GLY A 222 -20.09 0.92 5.67
CA GLY A 222 -20.05 1.17 4.23
C GLY A 222 -19.34 0.06 3.46
N VAL A 223 -20.01 -0.52 2.45
CA VAL A 223 -19.44 -1.52 1.55
C VAL A 223 -19.06 -0.84 0.22
N ASN A 224 -17.85 -1.08 -0.28
CA ASN A 224 -17.33 -0.39 -1.47
C ASN A 224 -18.14 -0.68 -2.74
N ALA A 225 -18.70 -1.88 -2.87
CA ALA A 225 -19.48 -2.31 -4.03
C ALA A 225 -20.80 -1.54 -4.20
N ASP A 226 -21.47 -1.20 -3.09
CA ASP A 226 -22.71 -0.40 -3.07
C ASP A 226 -22.52 0.97 -3.72
N TYR A 227 -21.27 1.45 -3.77
CA TYR A 227 -20.90 2.78 -4.25
C TYR A 227 -20.36 2.76 -5.68
N ILE A 228 -20.47 1.62 -6.37
CA ILE A 228 -20.04 1.39 -7.74
C ILE A 228 -21.26 1.02 -8.61
N THR A 229 -21.24 1.40 -9.89
CA THR A 229 -22.13 0.82 -10.89
C THR A 229 -21.39 0.25 -12.09
N GLU A 230 -21.92 -0.87 -12.58
CA GLU A 230 -21.55 -1.56 -13.82
C GLU A 230 -22.78 -1.72 -14.74
N LEU A 231 -23.87 -0.99 -14.43
CA LEU A 231 -25.06 -0.87 -15.26
C LEU A 231 -25.17 0.58 -15.77
N PRO A 232 -25.49 0.80 -17.06
CA PRO A 232 -25.66 2.13 -17.62
C PRO A 232 -26.96 2.78 -17.12
N TYR A 233 -26.96 4.10 -16.99
CA TYR A 233 -28.12 4.84 -16.48
C TYR A 233 -28.20 6.26 -17.05
N SER A 234 -29.41 6.84 -17.01
CA SER A 234 -29.69 8.14 -17.64
C SER A 234 -30.45 9.09 -16.73
N ILE A 235 -30.13 10.38 -16.76
CA ILE A 235 -30.79 11.41 -15.95
C ILE A 235 -31.28 12.53 -16.86
N THR A 236 -32.59 12.79 -16.86
CA THR A 236 -33.21 13.87 -17.65
C THR A 236 -33.81 14.93 -16.74
N VAL A 237 -33.48 16.20 -16.99
CA VAL A 237 -33.96 17.36 -16.22
C VAL A 237 -34.67 18.35 -17.15
N LYS A 238 -36.01 18.37 -17.09
CA LYS A 238 -36.82 19.35 -17.84
C LYS A 238 -37.11 20.62 -17.05
N ASN A 239 -37.21 20.52 -15.73
CA ASN A 239 -37.42 21.65 -14.82
C ASN A 239 -36.82 21.35 -13.43
N GLY A 240 -36.81 22.36 -12.55
CA GLY A 240 -36.41 22.24 -11.14
C GLY A 240 -35.44 23.33 -10.68
N THR A 241 -35.14 23.34 -9.38
CA THR A 241 -34.09 24.20 -8.80
C THR A 241 -33.23 23.35 -7.87
N PHE A 242 -31.95 23.23 -8.18
CA PHE A 242 -31.02 22.32 -7.54
C PHE A 242 -29.85 23.13 -6.96
N ASP A 243 -29.84 23.34 -5.63
CA ASP A 243 -28.75 24.02 -4.93
C ASP A 243 -27.41 23.23 -5.09
N ARG A 244 -27.50 21.91 -5.32
CA ARG A 244 -26.43 21.03 -5.83
C ARG A 244 -27.02 19.95 -6.75
N PHE A 245 -26.28 19.62 -7.82
CA PHE A 245 -26.64 18.55 -8.75
C PHE A 245 -25.41 17.72 -9.12
N SER A 246 -25.57 16.39 -9.15
CA SER A 246 -24.55 15.42 -9.53
C SER A 246 -25.20 14.21 -10.17
N GLY A 247 -24.62 13.64 -11.23
CA GLY A 247 -25.05 12.34 -11.76
C GLY A 247 -24.54 11.14 -10.95
N GLY A 248 -23.48 11.29 -10.16
CA GLY A 248 -22.92 10.26 -9.29
C GLY A 248 -22.99 10.59 -7.80
N ASN A 249 -22.04 10.05 -7.02
CA ASN A 249 -22.07 9.96 -5.55
C ASN A 249 -21.83 11.26 -4.79
N TYR A 250 -22.23 11.27 -3.52
CA TYR A 250 -21.78 12.23 -2.50
C TYR A 250 -20.85 11.57 -1.48
N ARG A 251 -19.72 12.22 -1.16
CA ARG A 251 -18.79 11.86 -0.07
C ARG A 251 -18.92 12.88 1.06
N SER A 252 -19.58 12.48 2.14
CA SER A 252 -19.91 13.36 3.27
C SER A 252 -18.71 13.69 4.17
N SER A 253 -17.69 12.83 4.19
CA SER A 253 -16.39 13.07 4.82
C SER A 253 -15.24 12.64 3.90
N GLY A 254 -14.02 13.12 4.20
CA GLY A 254 -12.82 12.68 3.48
C GLY A 254 -12.39 11.23 3.77
N HIS A 255 -13.08 10.55 4.69
CA HIS A 255 -12.89 9.14 5.03
C HIS A 255 -13.91 8.21 4.32
N CYS A 256 -15.01 8.75 3.78
CA CYS A 256 -15.97 7.98 3.01
C CYS A 256 -15.28 7.25 1.85
N LEU A 257 -15.71 6.03 1.56
CA LEU A 257 -15.14 5.24 0.46
C LEU A 257 -15.29 5.96 -0.89
N VAL A 258 -14.36 5.69 -1.80
CA VAL A 258 -14.40 6.17 -3.19
C VAL A 258 -15.18 5.15 -4.02
N GLY A 259 -16.05 5.64 -4.91
CA GLY A 259 -16.84 4.82 -5.83
C GLY A 259 -16.35 4.91 -7.28
N ALA A 260 -16.99 4.18 -8.18
CA ALA A 260 -16.72 4.20 -9.62
C ALA A 260 -17.99 4.05 -10.46
N ILE A 261 -18.11 4.85 -11.53
CA ILE A 261 -19.08 4.67 -12.62
C ILE A 261 -18.32 3.89 -13.70
N ALA A 262 -18.50 2.57 -13.72
CA ALA A 262 -17.86 1.63 -14.65
C ALA A 262 -18.90 1.06 -15.65
N ALA A 263 -19.77 1.94 -16.13
CA ALA A 263 -20.74 1.72 -17.20
C ALA A 263 -21.17 3.08 -17.79
N PRO A 264 -21.63 3.15 -19.06
CA PRO A 264 -21.97 4.42 -19.69
C PRO A 264 -23.07 5.22 -18.98
N VAL A 265 -22.86 6.52 -18.80
CA VAL A 265 -23.82 7.43 -18.13
C VAL A 265 -24.25 8.59 -19.04
N SER A 266 -25.54 8.91 -19.02
CA SER A 266 -26.11 10.03 -19.80
C SER A 266 -26.81 11.04 -18.90
N VAL A 267 -26.56 12.34 -19.10
CA VAL A 267 -27.26 13.43 -18.42
C VAL A 267 -27.79 14.42 -19.45
N THR A 268 -29.10 14.64 -19.46
CA THR A 268 -29.81 15.55 -20.36
C THR A 268 -30.46 16.67 -19.56
N VAL A 269 -30.19 17.92 -19.92
CA VAL A 269 -30.75 19.12 -19.29
C VAL A 269 -31.49 19.93 -20.34
N GLU A 270 -32.82 19.90 -20.29
CA GLU A 270 -33.71 20.74 -21.09
C GLU A 270 -34.11 22.02 -20.35
N GLY A 271 -34.05 22.04 -19.01
CA GLY A 271 -34.39 23.20 -18.19
C GLY A 271 -33.98 23.09 -16.73
N GLY A 272 -34.50 24.01 -15.91
CA GLY A 272 -34.18 24.13 -14.48
C GLY A 272 -33.00 25.06 -14.15
N THR A 273 -32.70 25.20 -12.86
CA THR A 273 -31.65 26.08 -12.31
C THR A 273 -30.68 25.28 -11.44
N PHE A 274 -29.38 25.49 -11.63
CA PHE A 274 -28.30 24.74 -10.96
C PHE A 274 -27.36 25.68 -10.20
N GLY A 275 -27.22 25.43 -8.89
CA GLY A 275 -26.55 26.33 -7.96
C GLY A 275 -27.41 27.53 -7.56
N THR A 276 -26.83 28.48 -6.81
CA THR A 276 -27.46 29.75 -6.45
C THR A 276 -26.62 30.90 -6.99
N ALA A 277 -27.27 31.94 -7.53
CA ALA A 277 -26.59 33.10 -8.07
C ALA A 277 -25.68 33.74 -7.00
N GLY A 278 -24.41 33.99 -7.35
CA GLY A 278 -23.43 34.63 -6.48
C GLY A 278 -22.82 33.75 -5.37
N THR A 279 -23.18 32.47 -5.23
CA THR A 279 -22.57 31.60 -4.19
C THR A 279 -21.28 30.91 -4.63
N TYR A 280 -20.94 30.99 -5.92
CA TYR A 280 -19.66 30.49 -6.44
C TYR A 280 -18.69 31.65 -6.71
N ASP A 281 -17.50 31.55 -6.12
CA ASP A 281 -16.40 32.46 -6.37
C ASP A 281 -15.69 32.09 -7.68
N VAL A 282 -16.01 32.88 -8.72
CA VAL A 282 -15.43 32.79 -10.06
C VAL A 282 -14.01 33.40 -10.12
N GLU A 283 -13.67 34.33 -9.23
CA GLU A 283 -12.38 35.03 -9.26
C GLU A 283 -11.25 34.17 -8.71
N SER A 284 -11.49 33.45 -7.60
CA SER A 284 -10.54 32.43 -7.11
C SER A 284 -10.68 31.06 -7.80
N ASN A 285 -11.70 30.89 -8.65
CA ASN A 285 -12.06 29.61 -9.29
C ASN A 285 -12.08 28.45 -8.26
N ASN A 286 -12.90 28.59 -7.22
CA ASN A 286 -12.80 27.77 -6.01
C ASN A 286 -13.05 26.26 -6.27
N GLN A 287 -11.97 25.50 -6.49
CA GLN A 287 -12.00 24.06 -6.74
C GLN A 287 -12.47 23.20 -5.56
N GLN A 288 -12.69 23.78 -4.36
CA GLN A 288 -13.31 23.09 -3.23
C GLN A 288 -14.84 23.20 -3.22
N TYR A 289 -15.44 24.01 -4.10
CA TYR A 289 -16.90 24.07 -4.27
C TYR A 289 -17.41 22.83 -5.02
N ASN A 290 -18.63 22.37 -4.73
CA ASN A 290 -19.27 21.29 -5.49
C ASN A 290 -20.08 21.91 -6.64
N GLY A 291 -19.48 21.96 -7.85
CA GLY A 291 -20.16 22.39 -9.07
C GLY A 291 -21.17 21.34 -9.59
N PHE A 292 -21.79 21.63 -10.72
CA PHE A 292 -22.52 20.62 -11.48
C PHE A 292 -21.53 19.59 -12.02
N SER A 293 -21.78 18.29 -11.83
CA SER A 293 -20.90 17.26 -12.39
C SER A 293 -21.65 16.00 -12.80
N VAL A 294 -21.19 15.31 -13.85
CA VAL A 294 -21.75 14.02 -14.24
C VAL A 294 -21.37 12.93 -13.23
N SER A 295 -20.11 12.86 -12.79
CA SER A 295 -19.69 11.82 -11.84
C SER A 295 -19.82 12.17 -10.35
N GLY A 296 -19.96 13.43 -9.95
CA GLY A 296 -20.00 13.77 -8.53
C GLY A 296 -18.66 13.54 -7.82
N GLN A 297 -18.68 12.82 -6.69
CA GLN A 297 -17.51 12.58 -5.84
C GLN A 297 -17.03 11.13 -5.89
N MET A 298 -16.91 10.61 -7.12
CA MET A 298 -16.47 9.25 -7.46
C MET A 298 -15.79 9.25 -8.83
N ILE A 299 -15.13 8.16 -9.22
CA ILE A 299 -14.37 8.07 -10.47
C ILE A 299 -15.31 7.75 -11.64
N LEU A 300 -15.17 8.47 -12.75
CA LEU A 300 -15.85 8.20 -14.03
C LEU A 300 -14.95 7.31 -14.88
N ALA A 301 -15.17 6.00 -14.83
CA ALA A 301 -14.27 5.01 -15.44
C ALA A 301 -14.72 4.54 -16.85
N ASP A 302 -15.88 5.00 -17.30
CA ASP A 302 -16.51 4.64 -18.57
C ASP A 302 -17.10 5.89 -19.29
N ASP A 303 -17.62 5.70 -20.51
CA ASP A 303 -18.17 6.73 -21.39
C ASP A 303 -19.25 7.60 -20.71
N ALA A 304 -19.25 8.89 -20.99
CA ALA A 304 -20.22 9.82 -20.41
C ALA A 304 -20.68 10.88 -21.41
N THR A 305 -22.00 11.09 -21.50
CA THR A 305 -22.59 12.15 -22.34
C THR A 305 -23.39 13.13 -21.50
N LEU A 306 -23.05 14.41 -21.61
CA LEU A 306 -23.83 15.54 -21.10
C LEU A 306 -24.47 16.27 -22.28
N THR A 307 -25.78 16.45 -22.29
CA THR A 307 -26.53 17.19 -23.31
C THR A 307 -27.31 18.32 -22.66
N ILE A 308 -27.11 19.56 -23.08
CA ILE A 308 -27.74 20.76 -22.52
C ILE A 308 -28.44 21.52 -23.65
N THR A 309 -29.77 21.54 -23.61
CA THR A 309 -30.61 22.31 -24.54
C THR A 309 -31.23 23.55 -23.87
N GLY A 310 -31.22 23.61 -22.53
CA GLY A 310 -31.71 24.76 -21.75
C GLY A 310 -31.19 24.79 -20.31
N GLY A 311 -31.86 25.56 -19.46
CA GLY A 311 -31.52 25.72 -18.04
C GLY A 311 -30.49 26.82 -17.73
N THR A 312 -30.28 27.08 -16.43
CA THR A 312 -29.38 28.14 -15.93
C THR A 312 -28.36 27.58 -14.93
N PHE A 313 -27.07 27.83 -15.16
CA PHE A 313 -25.95 27.29 -14.40
C PHE A 313 -25.15 28.40 -13.71
N HIS A 314 -25.40 28.60 -12.41
CA HIS A 314 -24.66 29.58 -11.59
C HIS A 314 -23.36 29.01 -11.00
N VAL A 315 -22.99 27.78 -11.38
CA VAL A 315 -21.82 27.03 -10.90
C VAL A 315 -21.11 26.37 -12.09
N PRO A 316 -19.80 26.04 -11.99
CA PRO A 316 -19.10 25.34 -13.05
C PRO A 316 -19.72 23.99 -13.42
N VAL A 317 -19.49 23.57 -14.66
CA VAL A 317 -19.98 22.31 -15.23
C VAL A 317 -18.82 21.35 -15.50
N PHE A 318 -18.91 20.13 -14.99
CA PHE A 318 -17.88 19.10 -15.13
C PHE A 318 -18.43 17.76 -15.63
N LEU A 319 -17.58 16.97 -16.29
CA LEU A 319 -17.86 15.55 -16.53
C LEU A 319 -17.35 14.73 -15.35
N GLN A 320 -16.04 14.64 -15.15
CA GLN A 320 -15.49 14.17 -13.88
C GLN A 320 -15.59 15.28 -12.82
N GLY A 321 -16.36 15.05 -11.76
CA GLY A 321 -16.36 15.90 -10.57
C GLY A 321 -15.13 15.63 -9.68
N ARG A 322 -14.86 16.53 -8.73
CA ARG A 322 -13.75 16.32 -7.77
C ARG A 322 -14.09 15.14 -6.85
N LEU A 323 -13.12 14.26 -6.57
CA LEU A 323 -13.33 13.19 -5.57
C LEU A 323 -13.55 13.75 -4.15
N GLY A 324 -13.16 15.01 -3.90
CA GLY A 324 -13.02 15.55 -2.55
C GLY A 324 -11.75 15.02 -1.87
N LEU A 325 -11.59 15.26 -0.58
CA LEU A 325 -10.42 14.78 0.16
C LEU A 325 -10.41 13.24 0.22
N VAL A 326 -9.35 12.60 -0.25
CA VAL A 326 -9.14 11.15 -0.15
C VAL A 326 -8.09 10.89 0.92
N SER A 327 -8.54 10.71 2.15
CA SER A 327 -7.66 10.40 3.29
C SER A 327 -7.16 8.96 3.27
N VAL A 328 -6.20 8.68 4.16
CA VAL A 328 -5.76 7.32 4.53
C VAL A 328 -6.87 6.25 4.56
N ARG A 329 -8.03 6.53 5.19
CA ARG A 329 -9.14 5.56 5.31
C ARG A 329 -9.77 5.27 3.96
N ALA A 330 -10.11 6.33 3.22
CA ALA A 330 -10.74 6.21 1.91
C ALA A 330 -9.83 5.48 0.92
N SER A 331 -8.53 5.80 0.88
CA SER A 331 -7.57 5.17 -0.04
C SER A 331 -7.29 3.70 0.29
N ARG A 332 -7.27 3.32 1.58
CA ARG A 332 -7.02 1.95 2.05
C ARG A 332 -8.25 1.04 1.95
N ASP A 333 -9.43 1.56 2.26
CA ASP A 333 -10.64 0.74 2.42
C ASP A 333 -11.48 0.63 1.13
N SER A 334 -11.22 1.46 0.12
CA SER A 334 -11.84 1.37 -1.21
C SER A 334 -11.20 0.26 -2.07
N LYS A 335 -11.19 -0.97 -1.53
CA LYS A 335 -10.42 -2.11 -2.06
C LYS A 335 -10.92 -2.64 -3.41
N LEU A 336 -12.22 -2.54 -3.70
CA LEU A 336 -12.78 -2.93 -4.99
C LEU A 336 -12.44 -1.87 -6.04
N THR A 337 -12.57 -0.58 -5.69
CA THR A 337 -12.10 0.52 -6.54
C THR A 337 -10.59 0.42 -6.83
N ALA A 338 -9.78 -0.15 -5.93
CA ALA A 338 -8.35 -0.37 -6.11
C ALA A 338 -7.95 -1.75 -6.69
N SER A 339 -8.90 -2.65 -6.99
CA SER A 339 -8.58 -4.03 -7.42
C SER A 339 -8.43 -4.21 -8.93
N ASP A 340 -9.12 -3.38 -9.73
CA ASP A 340 -9.14 -3.49 -11.20
C ASP A 340 -9.19 -2.09 -11.82
N ARG A 341 -8.47 -1.89 -12.92
CA ARG A 341 -8.28 -0.60 -13.58
C ARG A 341 -9.60 -0.01 -14.09
N LYS A 342 -10.57 -0.85 -14.48
CA LYS A 342 -11.94 -0.44 -14.86
C LYS A 342 -12.73 0.31 -13.78
N TYR A 343 -12.21 0.43 -12.55
CA TYR A 343 -12.83 1.23 -11.49
C TYR A 343 -12.01 2.49 -11.12
N TYR A 344 -10.78 2.66 -11.62
CA TYR A 344 -9.89 3.76 -11.18
C TYR A 344 -9.19 4.55 -12.29
N SER A 345 -9.14 4.06 -13.54
CA SER A 345 -8.77 4.90 -14.68
C SER A 345 -9.95 5.78 -15.15
N ILE A 346 -9.65 6.77 -15.99
CA ILE A 346 -10.66 7.65 -16.62
C ILE A 346 -10.48 7.51 -18.15
N ASP A 347 -10.68 6.28 -18.65
CA ASP A 347 -10.48 5.91 -20.06
C ASP A 347 -11.69 6.21 -20.96
N GLY A 348 -12.86 6.39 -20.35
CA GLY A 348 -14.12 6.66 -21.05
C GLY A 348 -14.09 7.94 -21.88
N ASN A 349 -14.83 7.93 -22.99
CA ASN A 349 -15.03 9.08 -23.85
C ASN A 349 -16.05 10.02 -23.21
N LEU A 350 -15.62 11.26 -22.96
CA LEU A 350 -16.42 12.29 -22.31
C LEU A 350 -16.97 13.25 -23.37
N LYS A 351 -18.29 13.40 -23.43
CA LYS A 351 -18.96 14.20 -24.47
C LYS A 351 -19.86 15.28 -23.88
N ILE A 352 -19.80 16.49 -24.43
CA ILE A 352 -20.71 17.59 -24.08
C ILE A 352 -21.38 18.11 -25.36
N ASN A 353 -22.70 18.11 -25.40
CA ASN A 353 -23.50 18.77 -26.45
C ASN A 353 -24.24 19.95 -25.82
N ILE A 354 -24.04 21.18 -26.32
CA ILE A 354 -24.74 22.37 -25.86
C ILE A 354 -25.46 23.01 -27.05
N SER A 355 -26.77 23.27 -26.93
CA SER A 355 -27.56 24.02 -27.94
C SER A 355 -28.30 25.23 -27.37
N GLY A 356 -28.41 25.33 -26.04
CA GLY A 356 -29.04 26.43 -25.33
C GLY A 356 -28.64 26.48 -23.85
N GLY A 357 -29.34 27.30 -23.07
CA GLY A 357 -29.06 27.54 -21.65
C GLY A 357 -28.22 28.80 -21.37
N SER A 358 -28.03 29.09 -20.08
CA SER A 358 -27.25 30.22 -19.57
C SER A 358 -26.21 29.78 -18.55
N PHE A 359 -24.99 30.29 -18.64
CA PHE A 359 -23.83 29.84 -17.87
C PHE A 359 -23.09 31.01 -17.20
N ASP A 360 -23.35 31.23 -15.91
CA ASP A 360 -22.68 32.25 -15.07
C ASP A 360 -21.49 31.70 -14.27
N GLY A 361 -21.43 30.38 -14.11
CA GLY A 361 -20.43 29.67 -13.29
C GLY A 361 -18.98 29.78 -13.76
N GLY A 362 -18.72 30.38 -14.92
CA GLY A 362 -17.37 30.76 -15.38
C GLY A 362 -16.49 29.64 -15.93
N MET A 363 -16.86 28.36 -15.83
CA MET A 363 -16.06 27.26 -16.39
C MET A 363 -16.89 26.03 -16.77
N ILE A 364 -16.51 25.39 -17.89
CA ILE A 364 -16.97 24.08 -18.34
C ILE A 364 -15.72 23.22 -18.63
N SER A 365 -15.58 22.06 -18.01
CA SER A 365 -14.33 21.26 -18.10
C SER A 365 -14.54 19.75 -18.06
N ALA A 366 -13.58 19.01 -18.63
CA ALA A 366 -13.53 17.55 -18.54
C ALA A 366 -13.42 17.04 -17.09
N TYR A 367 -12.64 17.72 -16.23
CA TYR A 367 -12.41 17.32 -14.83
C TYR A 367 -12.21 18.54 -13.92
N GLN A 368 -12.99 18.61 -12.84
CA GLN A 368 -12.69 19.46 -11.68
C GLN A 368 -11.41 18.99 -10.95
N GLN A 369 -10.27 19.51 -11.39
CA GLN A 369 -8.98 19.30 -10.73
C GLN A 369 -9.01 19.68 -9.24
N GLN A 370 -8.19 18.99 -8.43
CA GLN A 370 -8.00 19.26 -7.01
C GLN A 370 -6.64 18.70 -6.53
N VAL A 371 -6.09 19.24 -5.43
CA VAL A 371 -4.82 18.77 -4.86
C VAL A 371 -4.90 17.33 -4.33
N SER A 372 -6.07 16.83 -3.94
CA SER A 372 -6.21 15.46 -3.43
C SER A 372 -6.37 14.45 -4.57
N HIS A 373 -5.37 13.58 -4.75
CA HIS A 373 -5.40 12.48 -5.72
C HIS A 373 -5.75 12.95 -7.17
N ALA A 374 -4.95 13.88 -7.71
CA ALA A 374 -5.15 14.45 -9.03
C ALA A 374 -4.86 13.44 -10.16
N GLN A 375 -5.82 13.27 -11.07
CA GLN A 375 -5.76 12.36 -12.21
C GLN A 375 -5.91 13.10 -13.55
N VAL A 376 -5.74 12.38 -14.66
CA VAL A 376 -6.03 12.84 -16.02
C VAL A 376 -7.13 12.00 -16.70
N VAL A 377 -7.86 12.62 -17.62
CA VAL A 377 -8.76 11.94 -18.57
C VAL A 377 -7.89 11.36 -19.69
N ARG A 378 -8.09 10.08 -19.99
CA ARG A 378 -7.31 9.32 -20.98
C ARG A 378 -8.09 9.04 -22.27
N GLY A 379 -9.43 9.00 -22.19
CA GLY A 379 -10.34 8.92 -23.33
C GLY A 379 -10.41 10.20 -24.17
N ASN A 380 -11.30 10.24 -25.18
CA ASN A 380 -11.57 11.47 -25.91
C ASN A 380 -12.40 12.46 -25.06
N PHE A 381 -12.30 13.76 -25.35
CA PHE A 381 -13.15 14.80 -24.78
C PHE A 381 -13.77 15.67 -25.88
N ASP A 382 -15.00 15.37 -26.29
CA ASP A 382 -15.66 16.03 -27.42
C ASP A 382 -16.74 17.02 -26.95
N VAL A 383 -16.48 18.32 -27.11
CA VAL A 383 -17.40 19.40 -26.80
C VAL A 383 -17.98 19.97 -28.10
N THR A 384 -19.30 19.93 -28.24
CA THR A 384 -20.05 20.50 -29.38
C THR A 384 -21.00 21.57 -28.88
N ILE A 385 -20.70 22.83 -29.18
CA ILE A 385 -21.59 23.98 -29.00
C ILE A 385 -22.33 24.24 -30.32
N SER A 386 -23.61 24.54 -30.22
CA SER A 386 -24.54 24.79 -31.32
C SER A 386 -25.62 25.78 -30.85
N GLY A 387 -26.59 26.12 -31.71
CA GLY A 387 -27.74 26.95 -31.30
C GLY A 387 -27.34 28.33 -30.76
N LYS A 388 -27.91 28.74 -29.61
CA LYS A 388 -27.69 30.05 -28.99
C LYS A 388 -27.60 30.00 -27.44
N PRO A 389 -26.72 29.19 -26.83
CA PRO A 389 -26.41 29.30 -25.40
C PRO A 389 -25.77 30.66 -25.09
N THR A 390 -25.91 31.09 -23.84
CA THR A 390 -25.34 32.35 -23.33
C THR A 390 -24.30 32.05 -22.26
N PHE A 391 -23.09 32.62 -22.40
CA PHE A 391 -21.99 32.44 -21.46
C PHE A 391 -21.60 33.80 -20.86
N LYS A 392 -21.35 33.84 -19.56
CA LYS A 392 -20.71 34.99 -18.91
C LYS A 392 -19.34 35.24 -19.55
N THR A 393 -19.01 36.51 -19.83
CA THR A 393 -17.74 36.91 -20.45
C THR A 393 -16.56 36.35 -19.67
N GLY A 394 -15.61 35.71 -20.37
CA GLY A 394 -14.45 35.06 -19.77
C GLY A 394 -14.71 33.62 -19.31
N THR A 395 -15.88 33.03 -19.58
CA THR A 395 -16.13 31.61 -19.27
C THR A 395 -15.11 30.72 -19.97
N ILE A 396 -14.45 29.83 -19.21
CA ILE A 396 -13.39 28.96 -19.72
C ILE A 396 -13.96 27.61 -20.15
N LEU A 397 -13.69 27.20 -21.39
CA LEU A 397 -13.83 25.83 -21.86
C LEU A 397 -12.47 25.15 -21.69
N ASP A 398 -12.35 24.22 -20.73
CA ASP A 398 -11.05 23.72 -20.26
C ASP A 398 -10.88 22.20 -20.41
N ALA A 399 -9.97 21.80 -21.29
CA ALA A 399 -9.54 20.43 -21.52
C ALA A 399 -8.18 20.09 -20.89
N THR A 400 -7.61 20.94 -20.03
CA THR A 400 -6.27 20.75 -19.39
C THR A 400 -6.10 19.42 -18.62
N ALA A 401 -7.20 18.79 -18.21
CA ALA A 401 -7.17 17.48 -17.58
C ALA A 401 -7.04 16.29 -18.55
N VAL A 402 -7.20 16.50 -19.86
CA VAL A 402 -7.10 15.46 -20.88
C VAL A 402 -5.63 15.29 -21.26
N LYS A 403 -5.08 14.09 -21.03
CA LYS A 403 -3.71 13.72 -21.44
C LYS A 403 -3.74 12.26 -21.89
N SER A 404 -3.72 12.04 -23.20
CA SER A 404 -3.75 10.71 -23.79
C SER A 404 -2.50 9.89 -23.42
N TYR A 405 -2.61 8.55 -23.47
CA TYR A 405 -1.45 7.69 -23.26
C TYR A 405 -0.41 7.87 -24.39
N PRO A 406 0.90 7.72 -24.11
CA PRO A 406 1.93 7.72 -25.14
C PRO A 406 1.59 6.75 -26.30
N GLY A 407 1.49 7.28 -27.52
CA GLY A 407 1.10 6.51 -28.71
C GLY A 407 -0.41 6.34 -28.95
N SER A 408 -1.27 6.86 -28.08
CA SER A 408 -2.72 6.89 -28.28
C SER A 408 -3.14 7.94 -29.32
N SER A 409 -4.35 7.79 -29.88
CA SER A 409 -5.02 8.75 -30.77
C SER A 409 -6.20 9.49 -30.10
N THR A 410 -6.40 9.28 -28.79
CA THR A 410 -7.36 10.01 -27.96
C THR A 410 -6.94 11.48 -27.79
N LYS A 411 -7.93 12.38 -27.74
CA LYS A 411 -7.74 13.84 -27.84
C LYS A 411 -8.97 14.62 -27.34
N ALA A 412 -8.79 15.93 -27.13
CA ALA A 412 -9.88 16.87 -26.88
C ALA A 412 -10.29 17.61 -28.18
N THR A 413 -11.58 17.57 -28.51
CA THR A 413 -12.17 18.27 -29.67
C THR A 413 -13.20 19.30 -29.22
N LEU A 414 -13.11 20.53 -29.73
CA LEU A 414 -14.15 21.54 -29.61
C LEU A 414 -14.74 21.86 -30.99
N THR A 415 -16.06 21.91 -31.09
CA THR A 415 -16.80 22.48 -32.23
C THR A 415 -17.72 23.57 -31.70
N MET A 416 -17.63 24.79 -32.22
CA MET A 416 -18.45 25.94 -31.81
C MET A 416 -18.63 26.98 -32.93
N PRO A 417 -19.79 27.66 -33.03
CA PRO A 417 -19.98 28.73 -34.00
C PRO A 417 -19.06 29.94 -33.72
N ALA A 418 -18.57 30.59 -34.78
CA ALA A 418 -17.70 31.76 -34.67
C ALA A 418 -18.31 32.96 -33.91
N ALA A 419 -19.63 32.97 -33.69
CA ALA A 419 -20.34 34.00 -32.93
C ALA A 419 -20.21 33.87 -31.41
N GLN A 420 -19.60 32.80 -30.87
CA GLN A 420 -19.42 32.58 -29.42
C GLN A 420 -18.11 33.17 -28.88
N SER A 421 -17.74 34.38 -29.30
CA SER A 421 -16.44 35.02 -29.03
C SER A 421 -16.19 35.45 -27.57
N GLY A 422 -17.13 35.23 -26.65
CA GLY A 422 -17.03 35.59 -25.23
C GLY A 422 -16.38 34.54 -24.32
N VAL A 423 -16.05 33.35 -24.84
CA VAL A 423 -15.45 32.24 -24.08
C VAL A 423 -13.95 32.12 -24.32
N THR A 424 -13.21 31.64 -23.32
CA THR A 424 -11.77 31.30 -23.44
C THR A 424 -11.62 29.80 -23.66
N VAL A 425 -10.90 29.39 -24.71
CA VAL A 425 -10.65 27.98 -25.04
C VAL A 425 -9.27 27.56 -24.53
N ARG A 426 -9.18 26.46 -23.78
CA ARG A 426 -7.95 25.98 -23.15
C ARG A 426 -7.71 24.49 -23.42
N ARG A 427 -6.58 24.18 -24.07
CA ARG A 427 -6.02 22.83 -24.31
C ARG A 427 -6.90 21.81 -25.04
N PHE A 428 -7.64 22.25 -26.05
CA PHE A 428 -8.27 21.34 -27.01
C PHE A 428 -7.33 21.08 -28.19
N ASP A 429 -6.97 19.83 -28.48
CA ASP A 429 -6.14 19.43 -29.63
C ASP A 429 -6.71 19.94 -30.96
N ARG A 430 -8.04 20.02 -31.07
CA ARG A 430 -8.73 20.55 -32.25
C ARG A 430 -9.88 21.49 -31.88
N VAL A 431 -9.98 22.61 -32.60
CA VAL A 431 -11.09 23.55 -32.53
C VAL A 431 -11.64 23.74 -33.94
N ASN A 432 -12.93 23.49 -34.16
CA ASN A 432 -13.59 23.54 -35.47
C ASN A 432 -12.84 22.75 -36.56
N GLY A 433 -12.35 21.57 -36.19
CA GLY A 433 -11.55 20.68 -37.04
C GLY A 433 -10.07 21.07 -37.18
N ALA A 434 -9.71 22.34 -37.00
CA ALA A 434 -8.34 22.83 -37.06
C ALA A 434 -7.52 22.39 -35.84
N ALA A 435 -6.33 21.82 -36.07
CA ALA A 435 -5.40 21.47 -34.99
C ALA A 435 -4.90 22.73 -34.28
N GLN A 436 -4.74 22.64 -32.95
CA GLN A 436 -4.20 23.69 -32.10
C GLN A 436 -2.77 23.36 -31.66
N SER A 437 -2.11 24.31 -31.00
CA SER A 437 -0.84 24.11 -30.30
C SER A 437 -0.89 24.83 -28.96
N TYR A 438 -0.44 24.15 -27.90
CA TYR A 438 -0.38 24.67 -26.53
C TYR A 438 0.70 23.95 -25.73
N THR A 439 1.11 24.53 -24.61
CA THR A 439 2.03 23.90 -23.65
C THR A 439 1.20 23.20 -22.57
N GLU A 440 1.53 21.94 -22.27
CA GLU A 440 0.99 21.23 -21.11
C GLU A 440 1.33 21.93 -19.78
N PRO A 441 0.47 21.85 -18.73
CA PRO A 441 0.87 22.29 -17.40
C PRO A 441 1.89 21.31 -16.83
N LEU A 442 2.83 21.80 -16.01
CA LEU A 442 3.74 20.90 -15.29
C LEU A 442 2.96 20.14 -14.19
N ARG A 443 2.87 18.82 -14.32
CA ARG A 443 2.18 17.94 -13.38
C ARG A 443 3.20 17.35 -12.39
N ILE A 444 3.02 17.67 -11.11
CA ILE A 444 3.88 17.24 -10.01
C ILE A 444 3.08 16.34 -9.07
N VAL A 445 3.57 15.13 -8.79
CA VAL A 445 2.92 14.18 -7.86
C VAL A 445 3.80 13.95 -6.64
N THR A 446 3.22 14.10 -5.45
CA THR A 446 3.90 13.86 -4.16
C THR A 446 3.34 12.62 -3.48
N ILE A 447 4.18 11.60 -3.34
CA ILE A 447 3.90 10.31 -2.71
C ILE A 447 4.48 10.31 -1.30
N GLY A 448 3.76 9.82 -0.29
CA GLY A 448 4.32 9.81 1.06
C GLY A 448 3.46 9.22 2.16
N ASP A 449 3.91 9.44 3.40
CA ASP A 449 3.19 9.08 4.62
C ASP A 449 2.34 10.25 5.18
N SER A 450 2.03 10.26 6.50
CA SER A 450 1.30 11.33 7.19
C SER A 450 1.94 12.72 7.01
N ILE A 451 3.26 12.78 6.83
CA ILE A 451 3.97 14.05 6.61
C ILE A 451 3.61 14.63 5.23
N THR A 452 3.38 13.78 4.23
CA THR A 452 2.92 14.24 2.90
C THR A 452 1.41 14.50 2.88
N GLU A 453 0.60 13.72 3.62
CA GLU A 453 -0.84 14.02 3.83
C GLU A 453 -1.04 15.39 4.51
N GLY A 454 -0.03 15.88 5.25
CA GLY A 454 -0.06 17.14 5.99
C GLY A 454 -0.68 17.00 7.38
N TYR A 455 -0.48 15.85 8.04
CA TYR A 455 -1.00 15.57 9.37
C TYR A 455 -0.66 16.68 10.37
N GLY A 456 -1.63 17.07 11.20
CA GLY A 456 -1.55 18.24 12.08
C GLY A 456 -1.98 19.57 11.43
N GLY A 457 -2.21 19.59 10.11
CA GLY A 457 -2.76 20.72 9.37
C GLY A 457 -3.83 20.33 8.35
N SER A 458 -4.29 21.31 7.58
CA SER A 458 -5.19 21.12 6.44
C SER A 458 -4.44 20.50 5.25
N PHE A 459 -4.82 19.28 4.86
CA PHE A 459 -4.38 18.62 3.63
C PHE A 459 -4.42 19.57 2.41
N ALA A 460 -5.51 20.31 2.24
CA ALA A 460 -5.81 21.06 1.02
C ALA A 460 -5.14 22.45 0.95
N THR A 461 -4.60 22.97 2.07
CA THR A 461 -4.07 24.36 2.13
C THR A 461 -2.81 24.55 2.98
N GLN A 462 -2.42 23.56 3.79
CA GLN A 462 -1.29 23.65 4.72
C GLN A 462 -0.25 22.53 4.55
N SER A 463 -0.61 21.37 3.99
CA SER A 463 0.36 20.33 3.59
C SER A 463 1.43 20.89 2.65
N TYR A 464 2.66 20.36 2.69
CA TYR A 464 3.73 20.90 1.85
C TYR A 464 3.40 20.90 0.33
N PRO A 465 2.68 19.89 -0.24
CA PRO A 465 2.27 19.93 -1.65
C PRO A 465 1.26 21.05 -1.94
N ALA A 466 0.31 21.29 -1.03
CA ALA A 466 -0.65 22.41 -1.17
C ALA A 466 0.03 23.78 -1.05
N ARG A 467 1.08 23.90 -0.22
CA ARG A 467 1.92 25.12 -0.13
C ARG A 467 2.71 25.34 -1.42
N ILE A 468 3.26 24.29 -2.04
CA ILE A 468 3.92 24.36 -3.35
C ILE A 468 2.93 24.80 -4.43
N ALA A 469 1.74 24.20 -4.49
CA ALA A 469 0.68 24.58 -5.44
C ALA A 469 0.31 26.06 -5.31
N ALA A 470 0.09 26.55 -4.08
CA ALA A 470 -0.22 27.95 -3.81
C ALA A 470 0.95 28.90 -4.15
N ARG A 471 2.21 28.45 -4.04
CA ARG A 471 3.38 29.23 -4.50
C ARG A 471 3.41 29.33 -6.02
N LEU A 472 3.28 28.21 -6.73
CA LEU A 472 3.29 28.14 -8.20
C LEU A 472 2.16 28.98 -8.82
N MET A 473 0.95 28.92 -8.24
CA MET A 473 -0.18 29.74 -8.66
C MET A 473 0.09 31.25 -8.53
N ARG A 474 0.69 31.70 -7.43
CA ARG A 474 1.09 33.12 -7.25
C ARG A 474 2.24 33.56 -8.16
N GLU A 475 3.09 32.61 -8.56
CA GLU A 475 4.16 32.84 -9.55
C GLU A 475 3.64 32.79 -11.01
N GLY A 476 2.33 32.60 -11.23
CA GLY A 476 1.72 32.52 -12.56
C GLY A 476 2.07 31.26 -13.34
N LYS A 477 2.63 30.23 -12.69
CA LYS A 477 3.06 28.99 -13.33
C LYS A 477 1.88 28.03 -13.48
N ASP A 478 1.55 27.68 -14.72
CA ASP A 478 0.51 26.71 -15.02
C ASP A 478 0.96 25.29 -14.65
N THR A 479 0.44 24.80 -13.53
CA THR A 479 0.89 23.57 -12.86
C THR A 479 -0.28 22.84 -12.21
N LEU A 480 -0.15 21.52 -12.08
CA LEU A 480 -1.08 20.68 -11.30
C LEU A 480 -0.26 19.92 -10.26
N VAL A 481 -0.63 19.99 -8.98
CA VAL A 481 0.09 19.33 -7.88
C VAL A 481 -0.82 18.32 -7.18
N GLY A 482 -0.53 17.03 -7.37
CA GLY A 482 -1.28 15.92 -6.78
C GLY A 482 -0.65 15.40 -5.50
N ASN A 483 -1.41 15.44 -4.40
CA ASN A 483 -1.03 14.87 -3.11
C ASN A 483 -1.65 13.48 -2.92
N TYR A 484 -0.77 12.50 -2.69
CA TYR A 484 -1.04 11.08 -2.45
C TYR A 484 -0.43 10.58 -1.12
N GLY A 485 -0.07 11.49 -0.21
CA GLY A 485 0.37 11.12 1.13
C GLY A 485 -0.74 10.48 1.97
N LEU A 486 -0.43 9.39 2.69
CA LEU A 486 -1.39 8.65 3.52
C LEU A 486 -0.84 8.42 4.95
N SER A 487 -1.60 8.80 5.98
CA SER A 487 -1.17 8.66 7.38
C SER A 487 -0.79 7.24 7.76
N SER A 488 0.30 7.11 8.52
CA SER A 488 0.84 5.82 8.96
C SER A 488 1.15 4.83 7.81
N ALA A 489 1.37 5.32 6.58
CA ALA A 489 1.79 4.47 5.47
C ALA A 489 3.30 4.18 5.50
N GLY A 490 3.65 3.00 4.99
CA GLY A 490 5.02 2.59 4.69
C GLY A 490 5.03 1.65 3.47
N MET A 491 6.21 1.37 2.94
CA MET A 491 6.37 0.29 1.95
C MET A 491 6.21 -1.08 2.61
N THR A 492 6.65 -1.19 3.86
CA THR A 492 6.53 -2.34 4.75
C THR A 492 5.50 -2.07 5.86
N MET A 493 5.00 -3.12 6.51
CA MET A 493 4.09 -3.00 7.66
C MET A 493 4.86 -3.08 8.98
N GLY A 494 4.42 -2.33 10.00
CA GLY A 494 5.05 -2.30 11.30
C GLY A 494 4.21 -1.60 12.38
N LYS A 495 4.85 -1.14 13.47
CA LYS A 495 4.12 -0.50 14.59
C LYS A 495 3.65 0.92 14.24
N ALA A 496 4.51 1.71 13.59
CA ALA A 496 4.14 2.98 12.98
C ALA A 496 3.48 2.81 11.60
N ALA A 497 3.99 1.90 10.76
CA ALA A 497 3.42 1.62 9.43
C ALA A 497 2.17 0.72 9.55
N ARG A 498 1.00 1.36 9.72
CA ARG A 498 -0.32 0.73 9.86
C ARG A 498 -1.07 0.60 8.54
N VAL A 499 -0.50 1.12 7.46
CA VAL A 499 -1.05 1.06 6.09
C VAL A 499 0.07 0.62 5.15
N TYR A 500 -0.14 -0.51 4.50
CA TYR A 500 0.75 -1.01 3.46
C TYR A 500 0.46 -0.22 2.19
N TYR A 501 1.31 0.73 1.81
CA TYR A 501 1.03 1.64 0.69
C TYR A 501 0.70 0.88 -0.61
N PRO A 502 1.38 -0.24 -0.98
CA PRO A 502 1.07 -1.00 -2.21
C PRO A 502 -0.30 -1.72 -2.25
N ASP A 503 -1.09 -1.72 -1.17
CA ASP A 503 -2.49 -2.20 -1.17
C ASP A 503 -3.51 -1.09 -1.50
N THR A 504 -3.09 0.18 -1.58
CA THR A 504 -3.99 1.34 -1.57
C THR A 504 -4.40 1.85 -2.96
N LEU A 505 -5.51 2.59 -3.04
CA LEU A 505 -5.94 3.29 -4.25
C LEU A 505 -4.90 4.34 -4.72
N ALA A 506 -4.17 4.95 -3.79
CA ALA A 506 -3.10 5.89 -4.09
C ALA A 506 -1.96 5.24 -4.89
N ASP A 507 -1.54 4.02 -4.54
CA ASP A 507 -0.53 3.26 -5.30
C ASP A 507 -1.00 2.99 -6.74
N ARG A 508 -2.27 2.57 -6.92
CA ARG A 508 -2.84 2.32 -8.26
C ARG A 508 -2.83 3.57 -9.13
N MET A 509 -3.37 4.68 -8.59
CA MET A 509 -3.44 5.94 -9.32
C MET A 509 -2.05 6.48 -9.67
N THR A 510 -1.11 6.47 -8.72
CA THR A 510 0.23 7.05 -8.91
C THR A 510 1.15 6.29 -9.85
N ARG A 511 0.81 5.06 -10.25
CA ARG A 511 1.56 4.31 -11.27
C ARG A 511 1.17 4.66 -12.71
N THR A 512 -0.12 4.92 -13.00
CA THR A 512 -0.62 5.00 -14.40
C THR A 512 -1.62 6.11 -14.72
N GLU A 513 -2.28 6.73 -13.73
CA GLU A 513 -3.47 7.57 -13.95
C GLU A 513 -3.29 9.07 -13.64
N THR A 514 -2.09 9.48 -13.21
CA THR A 514 -1.74 10.88 -12.91
C THR A 514 -1.29 11.67 -14.14
N GLY A 515 -0.72 10.99 -15.14
CA GLY A 515 -0.02 11.61 -16.26
C GLY A 515 1.11 12.56 -15.85
N ALA A 516 1.71 12.34 -14.67
CA ALA A 516 2.61 13.32 -14.06
C ALA A 516 4.01 13.35 -14.69
N ASP A 517 4.55 14.56 -14.87
CA ASP A 517 5.86 14.77 -15.48
C ASP A 517 6.97 14.67 -14.41
N PHE A 518 6.70 15.16 -13.18
CA PHE A 518 7.60 15.11 -12.02
C PHE A 518 6.98 14.31 -10.86
N TYR A 519 7.75 13.43 -10.21
CA TYR A 519 7.37 12.75 -8.96
C TYR A 519 8.26 13.16 -7.79
N VAL A 520 7.72 13.19 -6.57
CA VAL A 520 8.45 13.42 -5.32
C VAL A 520 8.10 12.31 -4.32
N PHE A 521 9.07 11.49 -3.95
CA PHE A 521 8.91 10.41 -2.96
C PHE A 521 9.34 10.90 -1.57
N ALA A 522 8.40 10.89 -0.62
CA ALA A 522 8.57 11.20 0.79
C ALA A 522 7.86 10.13 1.67
N ILE A 523 8.19 8.86 1.42
CA ILE A 523 7.77 7.68 2.21
C ILE A 523 9.02 6.92 2.72
N GLY A 524 8.94 6.41 3.95
CA GLY A 524 10.03 5.68 4.61
C GLY A 524 10.09 5.88 6.12
N THR A 525 9.52 6.96 6.65
CA THR A 525 9.62 7.35 8.07
C THR A 525 9.07 6.29 9.04
N ASN A 526 8.08 5.52 8.58
CA ASN A 526 7.40 4.47 9.32
C ASN A 526 8.05 3.08 9.14
N ASP A 527 8.80 2.87 8.05
CA ASP A 527 9.43 1.60 7.69
C ASP A 527 10.57 1.18 8.65
N GLY A 528 11.19 2.12 9.36
CA GLY A 528 12.23 1.82 10.37
C GLY A 528 11.79 0.92 11.52
N ASP A 529 10.47 0.76 11.78
CA ASP A 529 9.98 -0.27 12.71
C ASP A 529 10.25 -1.70 12.18
N ALA A 530 10.19 -1.89 10.87
CA ALA A 530 10.23 -3.19 10.19
C ALA A 530 11.58 -3.49 9.55
N ALA A 531 12.11 -2.60 8.71
CA ALA A 531 13.23 -2.84 7.79
C ALA A 531 14.61 -3.11 8.44
N GLY A 532 14.69 -3.20 9.77
CA GLY A 532 15.92 -3.57 10.50
C GLY A 532 15.71 -4.72 11.50
N GLN A 533 14.62 -5.48 11.40
CA GLN A 533 14.33 -6.61 12.29
C GLN A 533 15.12 -7.87 11.90
N SER A 534 15.41 -8.03 10.61
CA SER A 534 16.11 -9.14 9.96
C SER A 534 16.58 -8.75 8.55
N ASN A 535 17.50 -9.51 7.96
CA ASN A 535 18.01 -9.17 6.63
C ASN A 535 16.92 -9.23 5.55
N GLY A 536 15.99 -10.18 5.65
CA GLY A 536 14.84 -10.25 4.73
C GLY A 536 13.90 -9.06 4.86
N SER A 537 13.74 -8.50 6.06
CA SER A 537 12.96 -7.26 6.26
C SER A 537 13.64 -6.04 5.64
N GLU A 538 14.97 -5.97 5.69
CA GLU A 538 15.79 -4.92 5.09
C GLU A 538 15.74 -5.00 3.55
N LYS A 539 16.02 -6.18 3.00
CA LYS A 539 15.91 -6.44 1.56
C LYS A 539 14.49 -6.21 1.04
N TRP A 540 13.44 -6.60 1.78
CA TRP A 540 12.07 -6.38 1.31
C TRP A 540 11.68 -4.90 1.25
N TYR A 541 12.24 -4.04 2.11
CA TYR A 541 12.12 -2.59 1.96
C TYR A 541 12.86 -2.08 0.72
N VAL A 542 14.12 -2.52 0.51
CA VAL A 542 14.92 -2.17 -0.67
C VAL A 542 14.20 -2.53 -1.97
N ASP A 543 13.74 -3.78 -2.09
CA ASP A 543 13.05 -4.31 -3.26
C ASP A 543 11.78 -3.48 -3.56
N LEU A 544 10.86 -3.35 -2.59
CA LEU A 544 9.60 -2.62 -2.78
C LEU A 544 9.78 -1.13 -3.11
N TYR A 545 10.72 -0.45 -2.43
CA TYR A 545 10.96 0.98 -2.64
C TYR A 545 11.59 1.22 -4.02
N THR A 546 12.54 0.37 -4.43
CA THR A 546 13.15 0.40 -5.76
C THR A 546 12.12 0.12 -6.85
N ASP A 547 11.31 -0.94 -6.71
CA ASP A 547 10.30 -1.33 -7.70
C ASP A 547 9.21 -0.26 -7.89
N PHE A 548 8.83 0.48 -6.84
CA PHE A 548 7.87 1.58 -6.97
C PHE A 548 8.49 2.80 -7.66
N ILE A 549 9.71 3.20 -7.29
CA ILE A 549 10.40 4.33 -7.90
C ILE A 549 10.70 4.06 -9.39
N LYS A 550 11.15 2.85 -9.73
CA LYS A 550 11.31 2.41 -11.13
C LYS A 550 9.99 2.42 -11.88
N ALA A 551 8.93 1.80 -11.35
CA ALA A 551 7.65 1.72 -12.05
C ALA A 551 7.02 3.07 -12.43
N VAL A 552 7.29 4.16 -11.67
CA VAL A 552 6.87 5.52 -12.08
C VAL A 552 7.91 6.23 -12.96
N GLY A 553 9.20 5.94 -12.80
CA GLY A 553 10.27 6.47 -13.63
C GLY A 553 10.29 5.90 -15.05
N ASP A 554 9.92 4.63 -15.21
CA ASP A 554 9.87 3.91 -16.49
C ASP A 554 8.65 4.32 -17.34
N ASN A 555 7.68 5.07 -16.78
CA ASN A 555 6.61 5.68 -17.56
C ASN A 555 7.19 6.79 -18.47
N ALA A 556 6.92 6.70 -19.77
CA ALA A 556 7.39 7.66 -20.78
C ALA A 556 6.82 9.09 -20.62
N GLU A 557 5.79 9.29 -19.80
CA GLU A 557 5.32 10.62 -19.40
C GLU A 557 6.23 11.27 -18.34
N THR A 558 6.96 10.48 -17.57
CA THR A 558 7.79 10.94 -16.45
C THR A 558 9.14 11.45 -16.93
N SER A 559 9.45 12.71 -16.60
CA SER A 559 10.72 13.37 -16.92
C SER A 559 11.66 13.54 -15.72
N LYS A 560 11.13 13.60 -14.48
CA LYS A 560 11.93 13.64 -13.23
C LYS A 560 11.32 12.81 -12.12
N VAL A 561 12.16 12.16 -11.33
CA VAL A 561 11.80 11.52 -10.06
C VAL A 561 12.73 11.99 -8.94
N PHE A 562 12.17 12.80 -8.06
CA PHE A 562 12.84 13.32 -6.86
C PHE A 562 12.63 12.36 -5.68
N ILE A 563 13.72 11.97 -5.03
CA ILE A 563 13.73 10.96 -3.95
C ILE A 563 14.22 11.64 -2.69
N THR A 564 13.31 11.96 -1.77
CA THR A 564 13.68 12.56 -0.47
C THR A 564 14.01 11.47 0.54
N ASN A 565 15.00 11.72 1.40
CA ASN A 565 15.20 10.87 2.56
C ASN A 565 14.13 11.13 3.64
N ALA A 566 13.87 10.12 4.48
CA ALA A 566 12.92 10.22 5.59
C ALA A 566 13.32 11.37 6.52
N VAL A 567 12.41 12.30 6.80
CA VAL A 567 12.74 13.51 7.59
C VAL A 567 12.95 13.19 9.08
N HIS A 568 13.13 14.23 9.90
CA HIS A 568 13.42 14.11 11.32
C HIS A 568 12.36 13.30 12.10
N ARG A 569 12.84 12.43 12.99
CA ARG A 569 12.04 11.70 13.98
C ARG A 569 12.83 11.79 15.29
N MET A 570 12.22 12.26 16.37
CA MET A 570 12.91 12.50 17.67
C MET A 570 12.37 11.60 18.79
N THR A 571 11.75 10.47 18.45
CA THR A 571 11.24 9.51 19.44
C THR A 571 12.37 8.56 19.89
N PRO A 572 12.68 8.39 21.19
CA PRO A 572 13.80 7.56 21.65
C PRO A 572 13.51 6.05 21.54
N ASN A 573 13.57 5.50 20.33
CA ASN A 573 13.29 4.09 20.01
C ASN A 573 14.13 3.56 18.84
N VAL A 574 14.15 2.23 18.68
CA VAL A 574 14.94 1.55 17.64
C VAL A 574 14.53 1.90 16.21
N ALA A 575 13.26 2.25 15.98
CA ALA A 575 12.80 2.71 14.67
C ALA A 575 13.43 4.05 14.26
N THR A 576 13.71 4.92 15.23
CA THR A 576 14.38 6.20 14.98
C THR A 576 15.87 6.00 14.69
N LEU A 577 16.54 5.07 15.39
CA LEU A 577 17.90 4.65 15.01
C LEU A 577 17.92 4.07 13.59
N ARG A 578 16.99 3.16 13.26
CA ARG A 578 16.92 2.53 11.93
C ARG A 578 16.56 3.50 10.82
N ASN A 579 15.82 4.57 11.09
CA ASN A 579 15.65 5.66 10.12
C ASN A 579 17.01 6.25 9.73
N SER A 580 17.87 6.52 10.71
CA SER A 580 19.24 7.05 10.51
C SER A 580 20.21 6.03 9.91
N SER A 581 20.18 4.78 10.40
CA SER A 581 21.19 3.76 10.09
C SER A 581 20.85 2.86 8.91
N ILE A 582 19.59 2.78 8.48
CA ILE A 582 19.13 1.90 7.39
C ILE A 582 18.33 2.70 6.36
N ILE A 583 17.24 3.38 6.77
CA ILE A 583 16.30 3.97 5.81
C ILE A 583 16.96 5.10 4.99
N ARG A 584 17.51 6.14 5.62
CA ARG A 584 18.11 7.27 4.90
C ARG A 584 19.31 6.86 4.01
N PRO A 585 20.27 6.03 4.47
CA PRO A 585 21.33 5.50 3.60
C PRO A 585 20.79 4.66 2.45
N THR A 586 19.77 3.83 2.67
CA THR A 586 19.10 3.05 1.62
C THR A 586 18.44 3.94 0.57
N GLN A 587 17.70 4.97 1.00
CA GLN A 587 17.04 5.93 0.11
C GLN A 587 18.05 6.71 -0.75
N LYS A 588 19.17 7.16 -0.16
CA LYS A 588 20.26 7.76 -0.93
C LYS A 588 20.87 6.76 -1.90
N LYS A 589 21.24 5.57 -1.44
CA LYS A 589 21.85 4.55 -2.29
C LYS A 589 20.99 4.23 -3.51
N ILE A 590 19.69 3.99 -3.31
CA ILE A 590 18.75 3.69 -4.40
C ILE A 590 18.65 4.87 -5.37
N ALA A 591 18.61 6.11 -4.87
CA ALA A 591 18.60 7.30 -5.72
C ALA A 591 19.90 7.49 -6.52
N ASP A 592 21.06 7.24 -5.91
CA ASP A 592 22.37 7.31 -6.55
C ASP A 592 22.54 6.22 -7.63
N GLU A 593 22.18 4.96 -7.33
CA GLU A 593 22.21 3.83 -8.29
C GLU A 593 21.25 4.06 -9.47
N LEU A 594 20.05 4.59 -9.21
CA LEU A 594 19.09 4.92 -10.27
C LEU A 594 19.57 6.08 -11.14
N SER A 595 20.13 7.14 -10.53
CA SER A 595 20.68 8.29 -11.26
C SER A 595 21.92 7.93 -12.08
N ALA A 596 22.71 6.94 -11.64
CA ALA A 596 23.77 6.36 -12.46
C ALA A 596 23.24 5.55 -13.66
N SER A 597 22.07 4.93 -13.54
CA SER A 597 21.45 4.13 -14.61
C SER A 597 20.65 4.95 -15.64
N ASP A 598 20.04 6.07 -15.24
CA ASP A 598 19.32 7.02 -16.11
C ASP A 598 19.73 8.47 -15.73
N PRO A 599 20.89 8.96 -16.25
CA PRO A 599 21.48 10.23 -15.84
C PRO A 599 20.56 11.43 -16.00
N GLY A 600 20.21 12.04 -14.86
CA GLY A 600 19.35 13.22 -14.81
C GLY A 600 17.85 12.91 -14.77
N LYS A 601 17.41 11.65 -14.84
CA LYS A 601 16.01 11.28 -14.54
C LYS A 601 15.73 11.30 -13.05
N TYR A 602 16.64 10.72 -12.26
CA TYR A 602 16.51 10.57 -10.81
C TYR A 602 17.32 11.65 -10.08
N THR A 603 16.82 12.13 -8.94
CA THR A 603 17.49 13.17 -8.14
C THR A 603 17.24 12.95 -6.66
N PHE A 604 18.30 12.74 -5.90
CA PHE A 604 18.22 12.65 -4.44
C PHE A 604 18.00 14.04 -3.80
N ILE A 605 17.32 14.09 -2.66
CA ILE A 605 17.18 15.28 -1.81
C ILE A 605 17.45 14.87 -0.36
N ASP A 606 18.49 15.43 0.26
CA ASP A 606 18.75 15.29 1.69
C ASP A 606 17.83 16.24 2.48
N LEU A 607 16.53 15.93 2.47
CA LEU A 607 15.50 16.75 3.10
C LEU A 607 15.67 16.79 4.62
N TYR A 608 16.28 15.76 5.22
CA TYR A 608 16.76 15.79 6.61
C TYR A 608 17.78 16.93 6.83
N ALA A 609 18.85 16.99 6.02
CA ALA A 609 19.85 18.07 6.10
C ALA A 609 19.24 19.46 5.89
N LEU A 610 18.46 19.63 4.81
CA LEU A 610 17.79 20.89 4.46
C LEU A 610 16.83 21.39 5.55
N THR A 611 16.28 20.48 6.38
CA THR A 611 15.38 20.81 7.50
C THR A 611 16.06 20.86 8.88
N TYR A 612 17.31 20.40 8.98
CA TYR A 612 18.06 20.26 10.25
C TYR A 612 18.07 21.52 11.10
N GLU A 613 18.36 22.68 10.51
CA GLU A 613 18.48 23.94 11.25
C GLU A 613 17.18 24.41 11.91
N ARG A 614 16.01 24.17 11.29
CA ARG A 614 14.72 24.46 11.94
C ARG A 614 14.35 23.40 12.98
N THR A 615 14.80 22.15 12.82
CA THR A 615 14.65 21.11 13.86
C THR A 615 15.52 21.43 15.08
N LYS A 616 16.79 21.79 14.90
CA LYS A 616 17.72 22.25 15.95
C LYS A 616 17.15 23.43 16.75
N LYS A 617 16.47 24.36 16.07
CA LYS A 617 15.78 25.53 16.66
C LYS A 617 14.40 25.20 17.25
N GLY A 618 13.95 23.94 17.21
CA GLY A 618 12.66 23.51 17.76
C GLY A 618 11.41 24.03 17.03
N THR A 619 11.56 24.58 15.81
CA THR A 619 10.45 25.18 15.04
C THR A 619 9.88 24.26 13.96
N PHE A 620 10.63 23.24 13.54
CA PHE A 620 10.19 22.33 12.47
C PHE A 620 9.16 21.28 12.92
N ILE A 621 9.44 20.51 13.98
CA ILE A 621 8.61 19.38 14.43
C ILE A 621 7.66 19.79 15.56
N SER A 622 6.46 19.22 15.57
CA SER A 622 5.46 19.35 16.63
C SER A 622 5.89 18.70 17.97
N SER A 623 5.03 18.84 18.98
CA SER A 623 5.18 18.19 20.30
C SER A 623 5.25 16.66 20.21
N ASP A 624 4.68 16.02 19.18
CA ASP A 624 4.66 14.57 18.99
C ASP A 624 6.00 13.96 18.55
N LYS A 625 7.00 14.79 18.24
CA LYS A 625 8.36 14.39 17.83
C LYS A 625 8.43 13.62 16.50
N ILE A 626 7.39 13.72 15.65
CA ILE A 626 7.33 13.10 14.32
C ILE A 626 6.89 14.10 13.24
N HIS A 627 5.73 14.75 13.38
CA HIS A 627 5.13 15.52 12.29
C HIS A 627 5.58 17.00 12.31
N PRO A 628 5.76 17.65 11.15
CA PRO A 628 6.01 19.08 11.09
C PRO A 628 4.90 19.94 11.70
N THR A 629 5.27 21.12 12.20
CA THR A 629 4.31 22.20 12.52
C THR A 629 3.76 22.83 11.24
N VAL A 630 2.76 23.71 11.34
CA VAL A 630 2.26 24.48 10.18
C VAL A 630 3.37 25.31 9.51
N ASP A 631 4.30 25.85 10.30
CA ASP A 631 5.50 26.56 9.82
C ASP A 631 6.58 25.59 9.31
N GLY A 632 6.68 24.41 9.92
CA GLY A 632 7.47 23.29 9.43
C GLY A 632 7.06 22.87 8.02
N TYR A 633 5.76 22.77 7.73
CA TYR A 633 5.26 22.51 6.37
C TYR A 633 5.50 23.66 5.39
N ILE A 634 5.48 24.93 5.83
CA ILE A 634 5.89 26.06 4.98
C ILE A 634 7.36 25.92 4.60
N TYR A 635 8.24 25.61 5.56
CA TYR A 635 9.67 25.46 5.31
C TYR A 635 10.02 24.17 4.55
N MET A 636 9.28 23.08 4.75
CA MET A 636 9.39 21.85 3.95
C MET A 636 9.00 22.11 2.50
N ALA A 637 7.93 22.88 2.27
CA ALA A 637 7.50 23.29 0.92
C ALA A 637 8.51 24.22 0.25
N GLU A 638 9.14 25.12 1.02
CA GLU A 638 10.26 25.95 0.57
C GLU A 638 11.41 25.06 0.06
N LYS A 639 11.93 24.14 0.88
CA LYS A 639 13.08 23.30 0.48
C LYS A 639 12.78 22.28 -0.61
N VAL A 640 11.58 21.70 -0.65
CA VAL A 640 11.18 20.82 -1.77
C VAL A 640 11.00 21.62 -3.07
N TYR A 641 10.45 22.84 -3.03
CA TYR A 641 10.43 23.73 -4.19
C TYR A 641 11.86 24.09 -4.64
N ASP A 642 12.73 24.48 -3.71
CA ASP A 642 14.09 24.95 -4.01
C ASP A 642 14.96 23.81 -4.60
N ALA A 643 14.70 22.56 -4.21
CA ALA A 643 15.28 21.39 -4.86
C ALA A 643 14.76 21.18 -6.30
N ILE A 644 13.44 21.24 -6.51
CA ILE A 644 12.81 20.99 -7.83
C ILE A 644 13.15 22.07 -8.85
N PHE A 645 13.16 23.35 -8.45
CA PHE A 645 13.30 24.49 -9.37
C PHE A 645 14.62 25.25 -9.26
N GLY A 646 15.35 25.11 -8.15
CA GLY A 646 16.66 25.74 -7.93
C GLY A 646 17.83 24.77 -7.85
N GLY A 647 17.59 23.45 -7.86
CA GLY A 647 18.63 22.43 -7.73
C GLY A 647 19.26 22.29 -6.34
N VAL A 648 18.67 22.91 -5.30
CA VAL A 648 19.22 22.88 -3.93
C VAL A 648 18.81 21.59 -3.22
N THR A 649 19.56 20.52 -3.45
CA THR A 649 19.24 19.15 -3.01
C THR A 649 19.90 18.73 -1.68
N GLU A 650 21.03 19.33 -1.33
CA GLU A 650 21.86 18.95 -0.17
C GLU A 650 22.36 20.22 0.57
N VAL A 651 23.05 20.05 1.69
CA VAL A 651 23.68 21.13 2.48
C VAL A 651 25.18 20.87 2.56
N ASP A 652 25.99 21.81 2.11
CA ASP A 652 27.46 21.68 2.14
C ASP A 652 27.99 21.56 3.59
N GLY A 653 29.04 20.76 3.77
CA GLY A 653 29.57 20.41 5.09
C GLY A 653 28.60 19.66 6.01
N PHE A 654 27.44 19.18 5.53
CA PHE A 654 26.47 18.49 6.38
C PHE A 654 26.87 17.05 6.72
N ARG A 655 27.61 16.38 5.85
CA ARG A 655 28.08 15.01 6.01
C ARG A 655 29.57 15.04 6.39
N LEU A 656 29.93 14.34 7.47
CA LEU A 656 31.26 14.36 8.07
C LEU A 656 31.92 12.97 8.01
N THR A 657 33.24 12.96 7.84
CA THR A 657 34.09 11.77 8.10
C THR A 657 34.34 11.58 9.59
N ASP A 658 34.43 12.66 10.37
CA ASP A 658 34.83 12.62 11.77
C ASP A 658 33.72 13.24 12.63
N VAL A 659 33.08 12.41 13.46
CA VAL A 659 31.89 12.78 14.25
C VAL A 659 32.14 12.51 15.72
N TYR A 660 32.04 13.55 16.55
CA TYR A 660 32.17 13.47 18.00
C TYR A 660 30.81 13.37 18.67
N ALA A 661 30.67 12.44 19.62
CA ALA A 661 29.42 12.13 20.31
C ALA A 661 29.63 11.90 21.81
N SER A 662 28.68 12.38 22.62
CA SER A 662 28.73 12.31 24.09
C SER A 662 27.38 12.64 24.72
N ASP A 663 26.96 11.91 25.75
CA ASP A 663 25.76 12.17 26.55
C ASP A 663 25.77 13.57 27.21
N SER A 664 26.94 14.20 27.41
CA SER A 664 27.05 15.58 27.92
C SER A 664 26.92 16.66 26.84
N GLY A 665 26.88 16.27 25.56
CA GLY A 665 26.71 17.16 24.42
C GLY A 665 25.24 17.56 24.15
N SER A 666 24.99 18.19 22.99
CA SER A 666 23.64 18.57 22.59
C SER A 666 23.06 17.59 21.53
N PRO A 667 21.74 17.33 21.47
CA PRO A 667 21.18 16.39 20.49
C PRO A 667 21.38 16.82 19.02
N PHE A 668 21.70 18.10 18.81
CA PHE A 668 21.98 18.71 17.51
C PHE A 668 23.34 19.42 17.53
N GLY A 669 24.32 18.85 18.25
CA GLY A 669 25.67 19.39 18.29
C GLY A 669 26.33 19.43 16.91
N ALA A 670 27.34 20.28 16.75
CA ALA A 670 28.14 20.35 15.53
C ALA A 670 28.76 19.00 15.17
N GLY A 671 28.98 18.11 16.14
CA GLY A 671 29.70 16.85 15.96
C GLY A 671 31.21 17.04 16.08
N THR A 672 31.64 18.10 16.76
CA THR A 672 33.05 18.40 17.07
C THR A 672 33.35 18.06 18.52
N LYS A 673 34.64 18.04 18.90
CA LYS A 673 35.06 17.72 20.27
C LYS A 673 34.46 18.66 21.34
N ASP A 674 34.22 19.92 20.96
CA ASP A 674 33.69 20.96 21.86
C ASP A 674 32.16 21.11 21.82
N ASP A 675 31.48 20.68 20.74
CA ASP A 675 30.01 20.54 20.65
C ASP A 675 29.64 19.14 20.10
N PRO A 676 29.83 18.08 20.92
CA PRO A 676 29.54 16.70 20.53
C PRO A 676 28.03 16.42 20.52
N ILE A 677 27.64 15.39 19.76
CA ILE A 677 26.23 15.02 19.60
C ILE A 677 25.80 14.02 20.69
N SER A 678 24.79 14.36 21.49
CA SER A 678 24.26 13.49 22.58
C SER A 678 23.15 12.52 22.17
N TYR A 679 22.89 12.38 20.87
CA TYR A 679 21.87 11.46 20.37
C TYR A 679 22.40 10.64 19.18
N LEU A 680 22.70 9.36 19.43
CA LEU A 680 23.31 8.44 18.46
C LEU A 680 22.64 8.44 17.06
N PRO A 681 21.29 8.46 16.92
CA PRO A 681 20.66 8.58 15.60
C PRO A 681 21.09 9.85 14.85
N ASN A 682 21.12 11.01 15.51
CA ASN A 682 21.56 12.27 14.91
C ASN A 682 23.08 12.31 14.65
N ALA A 683 23.88 11.56 15.44
CA ALA A 683 25.30 11.39 15.17
C ALA A 683 25.51 10.59 13.87
N ILE A 684 24.76 9.49 13.68
CA ILE A 684 24.75 8.70 12.45
C ILE A 684 24.23 9.53 11.26
N ASP A 685 23.21 10.36 11.47
CA ASP A 685 22.70 11.28 10.43
C ASP A 685 23.70 12.36 10.01
N ARG A 686 24.76 12.61 10.79
CA ARG A 686 25.86 13.53 10.43
C ARG A 686 27.03 12.82 9.76
N MET A 687 27.06 11.48 9.74
CA MET A 687 28.12 10.72 9.06
C MET A 687 27.94 10.71 7.53
N ALA A 688 29.06 10.61 6.81
CA ALA A 688 29.10 10.43 5.37
C ALA A 688 28.81 8.98 4.94
N THR A 689 28.03 8.80 3.87
CA THR A 689 27.85 7.52 3.17
C THR A 689 28.97 7.31 2.14
N ASN A 690 29.26 6.04 1.81
CA ASN A 690 30.29 5.64 0.84
C ASN A 690 31.71 6.16 1.15
N ALA A 691 32.02 6.44 2.41
CA ALA A 691 33.34 6.86 2.90
C ALA A 691 33.79 6.01 4.11
N ASP A 692 35.07 6.13 4.48
CA ASP A 692 35.56 5.75 5.80
C ASP A 692 35.17 6.84 6.81
N VAL A 693 34.66 6.45 7.98
CA VAL A 693 34.09 7.35 8.99
C VAL A 693 34.62 7.00 10.39
N THR A 694 34.93 8.01 11.20
CA THR A 694 35.32 7.90 12.61
C THR A 694 34.25 8.49 13.54
N LEU A 695 33.70 7.68 14.43
CA LEU A 695 32.86 8.10 15.56
C LEU A 695 33.72 8.18 16.83
N HIS A 696 34.00 9.40 17.28
CA HIS A 696 34.71 9.70 18.52
C HIS A 696 33.74 9.74 19.71
N ILE A 697 33.92 8.85 20.68
CA ILE A 697 33.14 8.79 21.92
C ILE A 697 33.85 9.59 23.02
N VAL A 698 33.31 10.76 23.37
CA VAL A 698 33.84 11.63 24.42
C VAL A 698 33.12 11.31 25.74
N GLY A 699 33.82 10.77 26.73
CA GLY A 699 33.17 10.30 27.96
C GLY A 699 32.17 9.16 27.66
N THR A 700 30.92 9.27 28.09
CA THR A 700 29.89 8.26 27.81
C THR A 700 29.01 8.68 26.64
N LEU A 701 28.62 7.74 25.78
CA LEU A 701 27.46 7.84 24.88
C LEU A 701 26.52 6.65 25.11
N THR A 702 25.25 6.91 25.39
CA THR A 702 24.26 5.89 25.76
C THR A 702 23.19 5.70 24.68
N PHE A 703 22.94 4.44 24.29
CA PHE A 703 21.76 4.09 23.50
C PHE A 703 20.80 3.17 24.26
N GLY A 704 19.56 3.62 24.42
CA GLY A 704 18.57 2.99 25.29
C GLY A 704 17.64 1.94 24.65
N GLY A 705 17.85 1.56 23.38
CA GLY A 705 16.99 0.61 22.66
C GLY A 705 17.34 -0.87 22.89
N ASP A 706 16.45 -1.76 22.45
CA ASP A 706 16.58 -3.22 22.56
C ASP A 706 17.33 -3.88 21.39
N SER A 707 17.68 -3.12 20.34
CA SER A 707 18.49 -3.55 19.20
C SER A 707 19.23 -2.33 18.64
N VAL A 708 20.50 -2.50 18.28
CA VAL A 708 21.36 -1.47 17.68
C VAL A 708 21.65 -1.86 16.25
N SER A 709 21.26 -1.01 15.30
CA SER A 709 21.68 -1.09 13.91
C SER A 709 22.76 -0.03 13.68
N LEU A 710 23.96 -0.43 13.28
CA LEU A 710 24.99 0.48 12.79
C LEU A 710 24.69 0.86 11.33
N PRO A 711 25.17 2.02 10.84
CA PRO A 711 24.87 2.51 9.50
C PRO A 711 25.24 1.54 8.37
N THR A 712 24.35 1.41 7.39
CA THR A 712 24.61 0.75 6.11
C THR A 712 25.31 1.67 5.11
N TYR A 713 26.00 1.07 4.15
CA TYR A 713 26.62 1.77 3.00
C TYR A 713 27.65 2.85 3.37
N MET A 714 28.53 2.52 4.32
CA MET A 714 29.84 3.16 4.52
C MET A 714 30.93 2.21 4.02
N GLN A 715 32.12 2.73 3.69
CA GLN A 715 33.29 1.89 3.39
C GLN A 715 33.80 1.25 4.68
N ARG A 716 33.88 2.03 5.76
CA ARG A 716 34.23 1.56 7.12
C ARG A 716 33.67 2.51 8.18
N LEU A 717 33.26 1.97 9.32
CA LEU A 717 32.98 2.73 10.54
C LEU A 717 34.00 2.38 11.63
N THR A 718 34.81 3.35 12.04
CA THR A 718 35.69 3.25 13.21
C THR A 718 35.01 3.92 14.40
N ILE A 719 34.81 3.19 15.50
CA ILE A 719 34.32 3.71 16.76
C ILE A 719 35.49 3.78 17.73
N VAL A 720 35.92 4.99 18.08
CA VAL A 720 37.10 5.26 18.90
C VAL A 720 36.72 6.05 20.15
N GLY A 721 37.32 5.71 21.30
CA GLY A 721 37.17 6.49 22.52
C GLY A 721 38.18 7.62 22.67
N GLU A 722 37.73 8.77 23.16
CA GLU A 722 38.57 9.93 23.48
C GLU A 722 39.03 9.90 24.95
N GLY A 723 40.34 9.80 25.16
CA GLY A 723 40.94 9.68 26.49
C GLY A 723 40.81 8.27 27.09
N THR A 724 40.96 8.14 28.40
CA THR A 724 40.99 6.84 29.10
C THR A 724 39.62 6.32 29.54
N ASN A 725 38.60 7.19 29.56
CA ASN A 725 37.32 6.95 30.24
C ASN A 725 36.14 6.91 29.26
N ALA A 726 36.39 6.56 27.99
CA ALA A 726 35.38 6.52 26.95
C ALA A 726 34.49 5.27 27.07
N VAL A 727 33.16 5.46 26.97
CA VAL A 727 32.15 4.40 27.19
C VAL A 727 31.04 4.48 26.16
N LEU A 728 30.92 3.47 25.29
CA LEU A 728 29.72 3.25 24.48
C LEU A 728 28.75 2.33 25.25
N ASN A 729 27.69 2.92 25.80
CA ASN A 729 26.75 2.24 26.69
C ASN A 729 25.55 1.67 25.92
N LEU A 730 25.61 0.38 25.60
CA LEU A 730 24.59 -0.38 24.88
C LEU A 730 23.84 -1.37 25.79
N SER A 731 23.82 -1.12 27.10
CA SER A 731 23.40 -2.07 28.16
C SER A 731 21.93 -2.53 28.13
N LYS A 732 21.13 -2.09 27.15
CA LYS A 732 19.77 -2.59 26.85
C LYS A 732 19.68 -3.41 25.57
N ALA A 733 20.68 -3.32 24.68
CA ALA A 733 20.64 -3.94 23.35
C ALA A 733 20.74 -5.47 23.43
N ALA A 734 19.79 -6.17 22.83
CA ALA A 734 19.82 -7.62 22.65
C ALA A 734 20.76 -8.04 21.52
N ASP A 735 20.88 -7.20 20.49
CA ASP A 735 21.82 -7.34 19.39
C ASP A 735 22.39 -5.99 18.94
N VAL A 736 23.62 -6.04 18.42
CA VAL A 736 24.33 -4.97 17.71
C VAL A 736 24.64 -5.52 16.33
N ARG A 737 24.13 -4.87 15.28
CA ARG A 737 24.19 -5.35 13.89
C ARG A 737 25.04 -4.39 13.06
N LEU A 738 26.08 -4.91 12.42
CA LEU A 738 26.93 -4.10 11.53
C LEU A 738 26.19 -3.83 10.21
N GLY A 739 26.33 -2.63 9.65
CA GLY A 739 25.86 -2.28 8.30
C GLY A 739 26.99 -2.09 7.28
N CYS A 740 28.23 -2.14 7.76
CA CYS A 740 29.48 -1.91 7.04
C CYS A 740 30.65 -2.55 7.82
N PRO A 741 31.85 -2.69 7.21
CA PRO A 741 33.09 -3.00 7.93
C PRO A 741 33.26 -2.12 9.18
N THR A 742 33.43 -2.71 10.37
CA THR A 742 33.39 -1.96 11.64
C THR A 742 34.64 -2.22 12.50
N VAL A 743 35.18 -1.16 13.09
CA VAL A 743 36.38 -1.17 13.93
C VAL A 743 36.07 -0.55 15.29
N PHE A 744 36.56 -1.13 16.39
CA PHE A 744 36.45 -0.59 17.75
C PHE A 744 37.85 -0.34 18.36
N ARG A 745 38.05 0.82 19.00
CA ARG A 745 39.35 1.27 19.56
C ARG A 745 39.20 2.08 20.85
N ASN A 746 40.08 1.87 21.82
CA ASN A 746 40.27 2.72 23.01
C ASN A 746 38.97 3.07 23.77
N LEU A 747 38.04 2.12 23.92
CA LEU A 747 36.78 2.38 24.65
C LEU A 747 36.27 1.17 25.43
N THR A 748 35.45 1.46 26.44
CA THR A 748 34.59 0.46 27.06
C THR A 748 33.28 0.35 26.26
N VAL A 749 32.84 -0.87 25.93
CA VAL A 749 31.50 -1.12 25.37
C VAL A 749 30.69 -1.93 26.37
N ASN A 750 29.62 -1.33 26.90
CA ASN A 750 28.76 -2.01 27.87
C ASN A 750 27.67 -2.81 27.15
N GLY A 751 27.76 -4.14 27.18
CA GLY A 751 26.67 -5.03 26.84
C GLY A 751 25.63 -5.10 27.96
N ARG A 752 24.53 -5.83 27.73
CA ARG A 752 23.53 -6.06 28.78
C ARG A 752 23.97 -7.16 29.76
N GLY A 753 23.22 -7.35 30.85
CA GLY A 753 23.50 -8.43 31.83
C GLY A 753 23.14 -9.84 31.34
N ALA A 754 22.14 -9.95 30.45
CA ALA A 754 21.96 -11.10 29.57
C ALA A 754 22.93 -11.01 28.38
N SER A 755 23.07 -12.04 27.52
CA SER A 755 23.99 -11.94 26.39
C SER A 755 23.52 -10.93 25.32
N THR A 756 24.37 -9.98 24.91
CA THR A 756 24.19 -9.11 23.74
C THR A 756 24.90 -9.73 22.53
N ALA A 757 24.22 -9.91 21.41
CA ALA A 757 24.83 -10.48 20.21
C ALA A 757 25.51 -9.41 19.35
N MET A 758 26.80 -9.54 19.07
CA MET A 758 27.47 -8.85 17.96
C MET A 758 27.20 -9.65 16.68
N VAL A 759 26.61 -9.01 15.67
CA VAL A 759 26.11 -9.65 14.44
C VAL A 759 26.75 -8.98 13.23
N CYS A 760 27.72 -9.65 12.61
CA CYS A 760 28.60 -9.02 11.62
C CYS A 760 28.02 -9.04 10.20
N ARG A 761 27.02 -9.88 9.89
CA ARG A 761 26.37 -9.93 8.56
C ARG A 761 27.37 -10.07 7.40
N TYR A 762 28.42 -10.87 7.64
CA TYR A 762 29.57 -11.09 6.77
C TYR A 762 30.36 -9.81 6.41
N PHE A 763 30.34 -8.77 7.27
CA PHE A 763 31.26 -7.62 7.19
C PHE A 763 32.49 -7.84 8.07
N ASP A 764 33.58 -7.14 7.77
CA ASP A 764 34.76 -7.12 8.63
C ASP A 764 34.44 -6.58 10.02
N LEU A 765 35.11 -7.15 11.03
CA LEU A 765 35.05 -6.68 12.41
C LEU A 765 36.45 -6.68 13.01
N ASP A 766 36.90 -5.54 13.53
CA ASP A 766 38.15 -5.46 14.29
C ASP A 766 37.91 -4.87 15.69
N ILE A 767 38.16 -5.69 16.71
CA ILE A 767 38.19 -5.31 18.13
C ILE A 767 39.57 -5.70 18.69
N ASP A 768 40.38 -4.72 19.06
CA ASP A 768 41.71 -4.96 19.61
C ASP A 768 41.76 -4.91 21.14
N GLU A 769 42.96 -5.07 21.70
CA GLU A 769 43.23 -5.09 23.14
C GLU A 769 42.93 -3.77 23.87
N SER A 770 42.77 -2.65 23.16
CA SER A 770 42.41 -1.35 23.74
C SER A 770 40.91 -1.23 24.05
N VAL A 771 40.10 -2.23 23.69
CA VAL A 771 38.66 -2.26 23.94
C VAL A 771 38.32 -3.12 25.16
N THR A 772 37.44 -2.61 26.03
CA THR A 772 36.91 -3.36 27.18
C THR A 772 35.44 -3.70 26.95
N LEU A 773 35.11 -4.98 26.75
CA LEU A 773 33.72 -5.42 26.65
C LEU A 773 33.19 -5.84 28.03
N THR A 774 32.12 -5.18 28.51
CA THR A 774 31.46 -5.54 29.78
C THR A 774 30.10 -6.20 29.52
N GLY A 775 29.57 -6.91 30.51
CA GLY A 775 28.34 -7.72 30.36
C GLY A 775 28.64 -9.11 29.78
N LYS A 776 27.66 -9.69 29.07
CA LYS A 776 27.84 -10.97 28.35
C LYS A 776 27.62 -10.74 26.86
N TRP A 777 28.41 -11.42 26.01
CA TRP A 777 28.32 -11.25 24.55
C TRP A 777 28.15 -12.58 23.80
N ASP A 778 27.53 -12.53 22.62
CA ASP A 778 27.63 -13.57 21.58
C ASP A 778 28.39 -12.99 20.38
N LEU A 779 29.28 -13.76 19.75
CA LEU A 779 29.93 -13.39 18.47
C LEU A 779 29.29 -14.18 17.33
N ILE A 780 28.68 -13.48 16.37
CA ILE A 780 28.01 -14.06 15.20
C ILE A 780 28.52 -13.33 13.96
N LEU A 781 29.23 -14.03 13.09
CA LEU A 781 29.89 -13.42 11.93
C LEU A 781 28.93 -13.32 10.73
N GLY A 782 27.98 -14.26 10.60
CA GLY A 782 26.84 -14.16 9.68
C GLY A 782 25.64 -13.45 10.32
N ASN A 783 24.43 -14.00 10.12
CA ASN A 783 23.16 -13.35 10.45
C ASN A 783 22.43 -14.02 11.64
N ILE A 784 21.49 -13.29 12.27
CA ILE A 784 20.46 -13.90 13.14
C ILE A 784 19.19 -14.15 12.33
N VAL A 785 19.02 -15.40 11.89
CA VAL A 785 17.99 -15.83 10.93
C VAL A 785 16.65 -16.11 11.61
N GLN A 786 15.60 -15.42 11.15
CA GLN A 786 14.20 -15.52 11.58
C GLN A 786 13.45 -16.60 10.78
N SER A 787 12.10 -16.57 10.76
CA SER A 787 11.28 -17.45 9.93
C SER A 787 11.40 -17.12 8.44
N ASP A 788 11.24 -18.11 7.58
CA ASP A 788 11.17 -17.89 6.13
C ASP A 788 9.92 -17.11 5.73
N ARG A 789 10.08 -16.17 4.79
CA ARG A 789 9.04 -15.32 4.22
C ARG A 789 7.84 -16.11 3.69
N SER A 790 8.02 -17.32 3.15
CA SER A 790 6.93 -18.17 2.65
C SER A 790 6.01 -18.74 3.73
N LYS A 791 6.41 -18.64 5.01
CA LYS A 791 5.67 -19.19 6.16
C LYS A 791 5.01 -18.11 7.04
N ILE A 792 5.15 -16.83 6.70
CA ILE A 792 4.68 -15.71 7.51
C ILE A 792 3.96 -14.67 6.67
N ASP A 793 2.95 -14.03 7.23
CA ASP A 793 2.37 -12.83 6.63
C ASP A 793 3.24 -11.61 6.98
N VAL A 794 3.86 -11.02 5.94
CA VAL A 794 4.71 -9.82 6.07
C VAL A 794 3.93 -8.59 6.53
N LYS A 795 2.59 -8.62 6.50
CA LYS A 795 1.73 -7.54 6.99
C LYS A 795 1.48 -7.59 8.50
N THR A 796 1.78 -8.72 9.15
CA THR A 796 1.62 -8.90 10.62
C THR A 796 2.90 -9.33 11.33
N ASN A 797 3.88 -9.92 10.65
CA ASN A 797 5.20 -10.25 11.20
C ASN A 797 6.34 -9.58 10.42
N MET A 798 7.11 -8.71 11.10
CA MET A 798 8.29 -8.04 10.55
C MET A 798 9.57 -8.88 10.61
N LYS A 799 9.59 -10.00 11.35
CA LYS A 799 10.78 -10.84 11.56
C LYS A 799 10.78 -12.01 10.60
N PHE A 800 11.38 -11.81 9.44
CA PHE A 800 11.47 -12.82 8.38
C PHE A 800 12.73 -12.71 7.52
N ASP A 801 13.13 -13.82 6.93
CA ASP A 801 14.26 -13.95 6.02
C ASP A 801 13.87 -14.79 4.78
N SER A 802 14.72 -14.82 3.77
CA SER A 802 14.74 -15.85 2.72
C SER A 802 16.13 -16.50 2.69
N ALA A 803 16.29 -17.65 2.02
CA ALA A 803 17.61 -18.24 1.85
C ALA A 803 18.59 -17.28 1.16
N GLU A 804 18.10 -16.49 0.19
CA GLU A 804 18.84 -15.40 -0.46
C GLU A 804 19.28 -14.31 0.55
N SER A 805 18.37 -13.79 1.38
CA SER A 805 18.69 -12.63 2.25
C SER A 805 19.68 -12.92 3.38
N VAL A 806 19.98 -14.19 3.64
CA VAL A 806 20.99 -14.62 4.64
C VAL A 806 22.18 -15.34 4.01
N SER A 807 22.20 -15.51 2.68
CA SER A 807 23.39 -15.94 1.94
C SER A 807 24.38 -14.79 1.75
N SER A 808 25.66 -15.11 1.55
CA SER A 808 26.67 -14.12 1.15
C SER A 808 27.90 -14.78 0.52
N ASP A 809 28.39 -14.20 -0.56
CA ASP A 809 29.67 -14.58 -1.19
C ASP A 809 30.76 -13.54 -0.89
N ARG A 810 30.57 -12.69 0.14
CA ARG A 810 31.52 -11.63 0.49
C ARG A 810 32.66 -12.17 1.36
N ASP A 811 33.90 -12.01 0.90
CA ASP A 811 35.09 -12.20 1.73
C ASP A 811 35.06 -11.25 2.94
N CYS A 812 35.50 -11.72 4.12
CA CYS A 812 35.54 -10.89 5.32
C CYS A 812 36.64 -11.30 6.31
N THR A 813 37.21 -10.29 6.98
CA THR A 813 38.26 -10.44 8.00
C THR A 813 37.74 -10.03 9.37
N VAL A 814 37.87 -10.93 10.35
CA VAL A 814 37.43 -10.71 11.72
C VAL A 814 38.56 -10.90 12.72
N ARG A 815 38.87 -9.87 13.49
CA ARG A 815 39.89 -9.87 14.56
C ARG A 815 39.26 -9.45 15.89
N VAL A 816 39.36 -10.30 16.91
CA VAL A 816 38.82 -10.04 18.25
C VAL A 816 39.86 -10.44 19.30
N LEU A 817 40.51 -9.45 19.93
CA LEU A 817 41.60 -9.68 20.89
C LEU A 817 41.21 -9.48 22.37
N THR A 818 39.91 -9.29 22.66
CA THR A 818 39.41 -8.94 23.99
C THR A 818 37.99 -9.47 24.25
N GLY A 819 37.52 -9.33 25.49
CA GLY A 819 36.15 -9.60 25.91
C GLY A 819 35.83 -11.06 26.24
N THR A 820 34.67 -11.27 26.89
CA THR A 820 34.17 -12.60 27.27
C THR A 820 32.90 -12.94 26.49
N TRP A 821 32.99 -14.01 25.70
CA TRP A 821 32.00 -14.41 24.71
C TRP A 821 31.36 -15.75 25.11
N THR A 822 30.04 -15.79 25.17
CA THR A 822 29.26 -16.96 25.61
C THR A 822 28.81 -17.86 24.46
N ARG A 823 28.90 -17.38 23.22
CA ARG A 823 28.60 -18.12 21.98
C ARG A 823 29.45 -17.60 20.82
N PHE A 824 29.74 -18.48 19.86
CA PHE A 824 30.60 -18.21 18.70
C PHE A 824 30.01 -18.89 17.46
N PHE A 825 29.89 -18.12 16.36
CA PHE A 825 29.35 -18.56 15.08
C PHE A 825 30.11 -17.90 13.93
N CYS A 826 30.98 -18.62 13.24
CA CYS A 826 31.56 -18.18 11.97
C CYS A 826 30.56 -18.42 10.82
N GLY A 827 29.46 -17.67 10.83
CA GLY A 827 28.33 -17.82 9.91
C GLY A 827 26.99 -17.54 10.57
N ASP A 828 25.91 -18.05 9.99
CA ASP A 828 24.54 -17.80 10.43
C ASP A 828 24.20 -18.47 11.78
N ARG A 829 23.25 -17.88 12.49
CA ARG A 829 22.58 -18.46 13.66
C ARG A 829 21.07 -18.47 13.44
N ARG A 830 20.50 -19.64 13.21
CA ARG A 830 19.06 -19.86 12.99
C ARG A 830 18.30 -19.97 14.31
N ILE A 831 17.39 -19.03 14.57
CA ILE A 831 16.66 -18.94 15.85
C ILE A 831 15.14 -19.21 15.75
N SER A 832 14.57 -19.31 14.55
CA SER A 832 13.18 -19.72 14.32
C SER A 832 13.07 -21.21 13.95
N ASN A 833 11.93 -21.82 14.26
CA ASN A 833 11.57 -23.18 13.82
C ASN A 833 11.32 -23.29 12.31
N HIS A 834 11.11 -22.15 11.64
CA HIS A 834 10.84 -22.03 10.21
C HIS A 834 12.00 -21.34 9.48
N ALA A 835 13.22 -21.35 10.03
CA ALA A 835 14.30 -20.56 9.47
C ALA A 835 14.80 -21.12 8.12
N PRO A 836 15.03 -20.27 7.09
CA PRO A 836 15.73 -20.70 5.89
C PRO A 836 17.17 -21.11 6.22
N ILE A 837 17.85 -21.69 5.23
CA ILE A 837 19.28 -22.04 5.31
C ILE A 837 19.96 -21.34 4.13
N GLY A 838 20.76 -20.32 4.43
CA GLY A 838 21.56 -19.62 3.43
C GLY A 838 22.84 -20.37 3.06
N THR A 839 23.62 -19.78 2.17
CA THR A 839 24.93 -20.26 1.73
C THR A 839 25.98 -19.19 1.98
N TYR A 840 27.14 -19.57 2.50
CA TYR A 840 28.33 -18.71 2.54
C TYR A 840 29.37 -19.19 1.51
N GLY A 841 29.66 -18.34 0.51
CA GLY A 841 30.56 -18.64 -0.61
C GLY A 841 31.90 -17.91 -0.58
N GLY A 842 32.07 -16.91 0.28
CA GLY A 842 33.31 -16.12 0.38
C GLY A 842 34.43 -16.81 1.16
N HIS A 843 35.57 -16.13 1.26
CA HIS A 843 36.69 -16.45 2.15
C HIS A 843 36.57 -15.66 3.46
N MET A 844 36.43 -16.38 4.59
CA MET A 844 36.42 -15.76 5.92
C MET A 844 37.76 -16.01 6.62
N THR A 845 38.46 -14.94 7.00
CA THR A 845 39.65 -15.02 7.86
C THR A 845 39.27 -14.58 9.28
N VAL A 846 39.50 -15.45 10.28
CA VAL A 846 39.08 -15.19 11.67
C VAL A 846 40.25 -15.34 12.63
N THR A 847 40.44 -14.36 13.52
CA THR A 847 41.38 -14.42 14.64
C THR A 847 40.65 -14.01 15.92
N VAL A 848 40.38 -14.99 16.79
CA VAL A 848 39.98 -14.75 18.19
C VAL A 848 41.16 -15.13 19.08
N GLY A 849 41.61 -14.24 19.96
CA GLY A 849 42.75 -14.53 20.84
C GLY A 849 43.16 -13.38 21.74
N GLY A 850 44.44 -13.30 22.10
CA GLY A 850 44.94 -12.30 23.05
C GLY A 850 44.28 -12.44 24.42
N ALA A 851 43.48 -11.44 24.82
CA ALA A 851 42.68 -11.45 26.04
C ALA A 851 41.22 -11.95 25.83
N ALA A 852 40.80 -12.23 24.58
CA ALA A 852 39.48 -12.77 24.30
C ALA A 852 39.30 -14.17 24.90
N LYS A 853 38.09 -14.46 25.39
CA LYS A 853 37.73 -15.79 25.90
C LYS A 853 36.36 -16.23 25.42
N ILE A 854 36.23 -17.49 25.00
CA ILE A 854 34.95 -18.11 24.65
C ILE A 854 34.60 -19.16 25.71
N THR A 855 33.61 -18.86 26.56
CA THR A 855 33.27 -19.63 27.78
C THR A 855 32.03 -20.51 27.62
N GLY A 856 31.40 -20.52 26.44
CA GLY A 856 30.13 -21.20 26.20
C GLY A 856 28.97 -20.75 27.11
N MET A 857 27.96 -21.61 27.23
CA MET A 857 26.81 -21.42 28.12
C MET A 857 26.80 -22.46 29.24
N THR A 858 27.15 -22.02 30.45
CA THR A 858 27.21 -22.86 31.66
C THR A 858 25.83 -23.39 32.10
N ALA A 859 25.80 -24.64 32.58
CA ALA A 859 24.70 -25.28 33.34
C ALA A 859 23.36 -25.51 32.60
N ALA A 860 23.37 -26.41 31.61
CA ALA A 860 22.25 -27.27 31.13
C ALA A 860 22.57 -27.97 29.78
N ALA A 861 23.68 -27.63 29.15
CA ALA A 861 23.85 -27.74 27.72
C ALA A 861 24.53 -29.03 27.22
N THR A 862 23.74 -30.07 26.92
CA THR A 862 24.12 -31.04 25.88
C THR A 862 23.80 -30.55 24.46
N GLN A 863 22.94 -29.53 24.31
CA GLN A 863 22.60 -28.95 23.00
C GLN A 863 23.24 -27.58 22.71
N ALA A 864 23.57 -26.75 23.70
CA ALA A 864 24.01 -25.38 23.42
C ALA A 864 25.44 -25.29 22.87
N THR A 865 26.29 -26.28 23.16
CA THR A 865 27.61 -26.48 22.55
C THR A 865 27.50 -26.88 21.09
N LEU A 866 26.63 -27.85 20.75
CA LEU A 866 26.43 -28.33 19.38
C LEU A 866 26.05 -27.22 18.39
N TYR A 867 25.47 -26.12 18.88
CA TYR A 867 25.09 -24.98 18.06
C TYR A 867 26.24 -24.00 17.76
N ALA A 868 27.41 -24.06 18.43
CA ALA A 868 28.51 -23.09 18.26
C ALA A 868 29.70 -23.70 17.48
N ALA A 869 30.13 -23.05 16.40
CA ALA A 869 31.03 -23.68 15.42
C ALA A 869 31.79 -22.70 14.51
N VAL A 870 32.80 -23.23 13.80
CA VAL A 870 33.62 -22.53 12.79
C VAL A 870 32.94 -22.44 11.41
N SER A 871 31.83 -23.13 11.19
CA SER A 871 30.86 -22.83 10.14
C SER A 871 29.49 -22.75 10.78
N GLY A 872 28.78 -21.63 10.58
CA GLY A 872 27.45 -21.39 11.14
C GLY A 872 26.38 -22.34 10.62
N MET A 873 25.12 -22.06 10.97
CA MET A 873 23.93 -22.84 10.59
C MET A 873 23.50 -22.60 9.13
N ASN A 874 24.46 -22.46 8.23
CA ASN A 874 24.34 -22.24 6.78
C ASN A 874 24.97 -23.41 6.02
N TYR A 875 24.83 -23.42 4.70
CA TYR A 875 25.72 -24.19 3.84
C TYR A 875 27.04 -23.44 3.68
N LEU A 876 28.17 -24.15 3.64
CA LEU A 876 29.48 -23.58 3.29
C LEU A 876 29.91 -24.06 1.92
N THR A 877 30.04 -23.15 0.96
CA THR A 877 30.62 -23.42 -0.38
C THR A 877 31.96 -22.73 -0.58
N GLY A 878 32.25 -21.68 0.19
CA GLY A 878 33.53 -20.97 0.24
C GLY A 878 34.55 -21.61 1.20
N SER A 879 35.31 -20.77 1.91
CA SER A 879 36.32 -21.26 2.87
C SER A 879 36.42 -20.39 4.12
N ILE A 880 36.77 -21.02 5.25
CA ILE A 880 36.96 -20.34 6.54
C ILE A 880 38.31 -20.74 7.12
N ASP A 881 39.21 -19.78 7.26
CA ASP A 881 40.51 -19.91 7.94
C ASP A 881 40.43 -19.25 9.32
N ALA A 882 40.36 -20.05 10.38
CA ALA A 882 40.11 -19.57 11.74
C ALA A 882 41.23 -19.93 12.73
N THR A 883 41.79 -18.92 13.40
CA THR A 883 42.60 -19.07 14.61
C THR A 883 41.75 -18.71 15.82
N VAL A 884 41.62 -19.64 16.78
CA VAL A 884 40.76 -19.51 17.96
C VAL A 884 41.51 -19.89 19.22
N ASP A 885 42.13 -18.90 19.85
CA ASP A 885 42.73 -18.98 21.18
C ASP A 885 41.72 -18.53 22.25
N GLY A 886 41.93 -18.93 23.51
CA GLY A 886 41.07 -18.53 24.64
C GLY A 886 39.71 -19.25 24.70
N TRP A 887 39.50 -20.31 23.91
CA TRP A 887 38.36 -21.22 24.04
C TRP A 887 38.43 -22.04 25.35
N ASP A 888 37.31 -22.28 26.00
CA ASP A 888 37.22 -23.12 27.20
C ASP A 888 37.56 -24.59 26.89
N SER A 889 38.67 -25.07 27.45
CA SER A 889 39.16 -26.45 27.31
C SER A 889 38.16 -27.54 27.74
N ALA A 890 37.13 -27.21 28.54
CA ALA A 890 36.08 -28.15 28.90
C ALA A 890 35.04 -28.38 27.79
N LEU A 891 35.06 -27.59 26.71
CA LEU A 891 34.09 -27.62 25.62
C LEU A 891 34.76 -28.05 24.31
N ALA A 892 34.08 -28.87 23.52
CA ALA A 892 34.50 -29.17 22.15
C ALA A 892 34.04 -28.06 21.18
N LEU A 893 34.91 -27.67 20.26
CA LEU A 893 34.59 -26.77 19.14
C LEU A 893 34.33 -27.61 17.88
N THR A 894 33.17 -27.44 17.24
CA THR A 894 32.86 -28.13 15.98
C THR A 894 33.28 -27.28 14.78
N ASP A 895 33.66 -27.93 13.69
CA ASP A 895 33.88 -27.27 12.39
C ASP A 895 32.56 -26.86 11.71
N PHE A 896 31.46 -27.61 11.92
CA PHE A 896 30.12 -27.29 11.43
C PHE A 896 29.07 -27.28 12.55
N ALA A 897 28.20 -26.27 12.58
CA ALA A 897 27.14 -26.13 13.57
C ALA A 897 26.01 -27.16 13.37
N TYR A 898 25.43 -27.65 14.47
CA TYR A 898 24.19 -28.42 14.43
C TYR A 898 23.04 -27.58 13.89
N ILE A 899 22.40 -28.06 12.82
CA ILE A 899 21.34 -27.34 12.12
C ILE A 899 19.99 -27.41 12.88
N GLY A 900 19.81 -28.43 13.73
CA GLY A 900 18.58 -28.68 14.48
C GLY A 900 17.40 -29.14 13.63
N SER A 901 16.35 -29.63 14.28
CA SER A 901 15.05 -29.92 13.64
C SER A 901 14.24 -28.67 13.25
N ARG A 902 14.90 -27.50 13.14
CA ARG A 902 14.29 -26.17 12.94
C ARG A 902 13.95 -25.89 11.46
N SER A 903 13.47 -26.87 10.71
CA SER A 903 13.16 -26.72 9.28
C SER A 903 12.10 -27.71 8.79
N ASP A 904 10.84 -27.28 8.81
CA ASP A 904 9.73 -27.93 8.09
C ASP A 904 9.73 -27.61 6.58
N ILE A 905 10.60 -26.69 6.14
CA ILE A 905 10.60 -26.09 4.79
C ILE A 905 11.47 -26.90 3.82
N VAL A 906 12.68 -27.21 4.24
CA VAL A 906 13.70 -27.90 3.44
C VAL A 906 14.51 -28.80 4.38
N PRO A 907 14.61 -30.12 4.14
CA PRO A 907 15.55 -30.97 4.85
C PRO A 907 16.98 -30.49 4.60
N TYR A 908 17.80 -30.41 5.66
CA TYR A 908 19.21 -30.08 5.49
C TYR A 908 19.88 -31.12 4.58
N THR A 909 20.69 -30.64 3.63
CA THR A 909 21.35 -31.47 2.63
C THR A 909 22.87 -31.43 2.86
N PRO A 910 23.47 -32.38 3.59
CA PRO A 910 24.91 -32.39 3.93
C PRO A 910 25.81 -32.11 2.73
N THR A 911 25.49 -32.70 1.58
CA THR A 911 26.29 -32.65 0.35
C THR A 911 26.35 -31.29 -0.34
N LYS A 912 25.58 -30.29 0.12
CA LYS A 912 25.70 -28.89 -0.32
C LYS A 912 26.89 -28.15 0.32
N ASN A 913 27.54 -28.72 1.33
CA ASN A 913 28.74 -28.14 1.94
C ASN A 913 29.99 -28.50 1.13
N THR A 914 30.18 -27.86 -0.03
CA THR A 914 31.35 -28.10 -0.89
C THR A 914 32.62 -27.38 -0.41
N GLY A 915 32.47 -26.46 0.55
CA GLY A 915 33.54 -25.63 1.10
C GLY A 915 34.30 -26.26 2.26
N SER A 916 35.38 -25.58 2.66
CA SER A 916 36.39 -26.08 3.60
C SER A 916 36.57 -25.19 4.84
N VAL A 917 37.00 -25.81 5.94
CA VAL A 917 37.30 -25.13 7.21
C VAL A 917 38.72 -25.51 7.63
N ARG A 918 39.60 -24.52 7.79
CA ARG A 918 40.90 -24.68 8.46
C ARG A 918 40.81 -24.05 9.84
N LEU A 919 41.16 -24.82 10.86
CA LEU A 919 41.04 -24.41 12.26
C LEU A 919 42.37 -24.63 12.99
N THR A 920 42.94 -23.53 13.48
CA THR A 920 44.07 -23.50 14.42
C THR A 920 43.53 -23.19 15.81
N THR A 921 43.62 -24.15 16.73
CA THR A 921 43.19 -23.98 18.13
C THR A 921 43.87 -25.01 19.03
N ALA A 922 43.96 -24.71 20.33
CA ALA A 922 44.32 -25.68 21.36
C ALA A 922 43.10 -26.43 21.97
N ALA A 923 41.87 -26.10 21.54
CA ALA A 923 40.65 -26.75 22.00
C ALA A 923 40.50 -28.18 21.47
N LYS A 924 39.71 -29.02 22.16
CA LYS A 924 39.22 -30.28 21.57
C LYS A 924 38.32 -29.94 20.38
N THR A 925 38.60 -30.52 19.22
CA THR A 925 37.77 -30.38 18.02
C THR A 925 36.82 -31.56 17.84
N ILE A 926 35.71 -31.33 17.14
CA ILE A 926 34.91 -32.36 16.46
C ILE A 926 34.92 -32.01 14.98
N ARG A 927 35.25 -32.98 14.11
CA ARG A 927 35.34 -32.78 12.65
C ARG A 927 34.18 -33.45 11.93
N MET A 928 33.63 -32.77 10.94
CA MET A 928 32.47 -33.21 10.18
C MET A 928 32.86 -34.24 9.13
N GLY A 929 32.65 -35.52 9.46
CA GLY A 929 33.06 -36.68 8.66
C GLY A 929 34.04 -37.64 9.36
N ASP A 930 34.47 -37.36 10.59
CA ASP A 930 35.34 -38.21 11.42
C ASP A 930 34.49 -39.29 12.12
N LEU A 931 34.25 -40.44 11.49
CA LEU A 931 33.23 -41.41 11.92
C LEU A 931 33.75 -42.53 12.83
N ASP A 932 35.04 -42.54 13.17
CA ASP A 932 35.56 -43.33 14.30
C ASP A 932 36.24 -42.53 15.42
N GLY A 933 36.41 -41.21 15.26
CA GLY A 933 36.83 -40.30 16.32
C GLY A 933 38.35 -40.19 16.50
N ASP A 934 39.14 -40.51 15.46
CA ASP A 934 40.61 -40.41 15.52
C ASP A 934 41.14 -38.97 15.34
N GLY A 935 40.28 -38.04 14.94
CA GLY A 935 40.59 -36.62 14.76
C GLY A 935 40.95 -36.22 13.34
N ALA A 936 40.93 -37.16 12.38
CA ALA A 936 41.06 -36.93 10.94
C ALA A 936 39.75 -37.25 10.19
N VAL A 937 39.74 -37.03 8.87
CA VAL A 937 38.62 -37.46 7.99
C VAL A 937 39.23 -38.22 6.82
N THR A 938 39.06 -39.54 6.81
CA THR A 938 39.84 -40.47 6.01
C THR A 938 38.96 -41.40 5.16
N VAL A 939 39.58 -42.19 4.27
CA VAL A 939 38.87 -43.22 3.50
C VAL A 939 38.20 -44.28 4.40
N ARG A 940 38.68 -44.47 5.64
CA ARG A 940 38.06 -45.36 6.64
C ARG A 940 36.68 -44.87 7.03
N ASP A 941 36.51 -43.56 7.19
CA ASP A 941 35.24 -42.90 7.52
C ASP A 941 34.26 -42.97 6.37
N ALA A 942 34.73 -42.77 5.13
CA ALA A 942 33.92 -43.00 3.95
C ALA A 942 33.40 -44.46 3.87
N LEU A 943 34.20 -45.45 4.28
CA LEU A 943 33.78 -46.85 4.37
C LEU A 943 32.80 -47.10 5.54
N LEU A 944 32.92 -46.39 6.65
CA LEU A 944 31.92 -46.40 7.72
C LEU A 944 30.59 -45.78 7.27
N LEU A 945 30.64 -44.73 6.44
CA LEU A 945 29.45 -44.10 5.85
C LEU A 945 28.79 -45.01 4.79
N VAL A 946 29.58 -45.74 3.97
CA VAL A 946 29.08 -46.82 3.09
C VAL A 946 28.35 -47.88 3.92
N ARG A 947 28.98 -48.35 5.01
CA ARG A 947 28.38 -49.34 5.90
C ARG A 947 27.07 -48.83 6.50
N ALA A 948 26.99 -47.56 6.89
CA ALA A 948 25.77 -46.94 7.41
C ALA A 948 24.67 -46.83 6.34
N ALA A 949 25.00 -46.40 5.12
CA ALA A 949 24.05 -46.31 4.01
C ALA A 949 23.49 -47.68 3.59
N VAL A 950 24.29 -48.75 3.65
CA VAL A 950 23.86 -50.13 3.38
C VAL A 950 23.02 -50.71 4.52
N ASN A 951 23.38 -50.44 5.79
CA ASN A 951 22.66 -50.95 6.96
C ASN A 951 21.50 -50.04 7.43
N GLY A 952 21.21 -48.97 6.67
CA GLY A 952 20.05 -48.09 6.87
C GLY A 952 20.19 -46.97 7.91
N ARG A 953 21.27 -46.92 8.69
CA ARG A 953 21.61 -45.78 9.58
C ARG A 953 23.06 -45.78 10.09
N LEU A 954 23.53 -44.60 10.49
CA LEU A 954 24.64 -44.43 11.43
C LEU A 954 24.21 -44.81 12.87
N THR A 955 25.20 -45.07 13.74
CA THR A 955 24.97 -45.07 15.19
C THR A 955 24.87 -43.66 15.75
N ASP A 956 24.29 -43.50 16.93
CA ASP A 956 24.01 -42.17 17.50
C ASP A 956 25.30 -41.39 17.80
N ALA A 957 26.37 -42.07 18.23
CA ALA A 957 27.70 -41.47 18.40
C ALA A 957 28.33 -41.01 17.07
N GLN A 958 28.15 -41.79 15.99
CA GLN A 958 28.64 -41.40 14.66
C GLN A 958 27.81 -40.27 14.04
N ALA A 959 26.53 -40.15 14.41
CA ALA A 959 25.70 -39.03 13.99
C ALA A 959 26.23 -37.70 14.55
N GLU A 960 26.83 -37.66 15.75
CA GLU A 960 27.46 -36.43 16.28
C GLU A 960 28.58 -35.90 15.36
N HIS A 961 29.27 -36.81 14.65
CA HIS A 961 30.29 -36.48 13.65
C HIS A 961 29.73 -36.40 12.21
N TYR A 962 28.41 -36.53 12.02
CA TYR A 962 27.72 -36.40 10.73
C TYR A 962 26.42 -35.57 10.84
N PHE A 963 26.57 -34.28 11.10
CA PHE A 963 25.51 -33.26 11.18
C PHE A 963 24.35 -33.56 12.16
N HIS A 964 24.53 -34.51 13.08
CA HIS A 964 23.50 -35.11 13.92
C HIS A 964 22.32 -35.72 13.13
N THR A 965 22.59 -36.28 11.93
CA THR A 965 21.65 -37.18 11.24
C THR A 965 22.12 -38.63 11.33
N THR A 966 21.19 -39.54 11.65
CA THR A 966 21.43 -40.99 11.54
C THR A 966 21.11 -41.53 10.15
N ALA A 967 20.34 -40.79 9.34
CA ALA A 967 19.99 -41.15 7.97
C ALA A 967 21.02 -40.60 6.97
N VAL A 968 21.53 -41.47 6.10
CA VAL A 968 22.63 -41.20 5.15
C VAL A 968 22.44 -41.99 3.85
N THR A 969 22.99 -41.49 2.75
CA THR A 969 22.80 -42.02 1.39
C THR A 969 24.13 -42.30 0.68
N LEU A 970 24.08 -42.92 -0.52
CA LEU A 970 25.27 -43.03 -1.38
C LEU A 970 25.77 -41.66 -1.89
N THR A 971 24.93 -40.63 -1.93
CA THR A 971 25.36 -39.27 -2.26
C THR A 971 26.21 -38.66 -1.14
N ASP A 972 25.85 -38.94 0.12
CA ASP A 972 26.62 -38.54 1.30
C ASP A 972 28.00 -39.23 1.35
N VAL A 973 28.06 -40.51 0.95
CA VAL A 973 29.32 -41.24 0.74
C VAL A 973 30.22 -40.56 -0.29
N ILE A 974 29.68 -40.23 -1.47
CA ILE A 974 30.45 -39.59 -2.55
C ILE A 974 30.98 -38.22 -2.11
N TRP A 975 30.18 -37.46 -1.36
CA TRP A 975 30.61 -36.19 -0.77
C TRP A 975 31.72 -36.37 0.27
N LEU A 976 31.60 -37.35 1.17
CA LEU A 976 32.64 -37.60 2.18
C LEU A 976 33.95 -38.07 1.52
N LEU A 977 33.90 -38.96 0.53
CA LEU A 977 35.06 -39.32 -0.29
C LEU A 977 35.72 -38.09 -0.92
N GLY A 978 34.92 -37.13 -1.42
CA GLY A 978 35.42 -35.85 -1.92
C GLY A 978 36.23 -35.06 -0.88
N ARG A 979 35.80 -35.05 0.38
CA ARG A 979 36.56 -34.43 1.49
C ARG A 979 37.83 -35.19 1.87
N THR A 980 37.86 -36.51 1.75
CA THR A 980 39.09 -37.30 2.00
C THR A 980 40.23 -37.04 1.02
N ALA A 981 39.97 -36.29 -0.06
CA ALA A 981 40.95 -35.82 -1.04
C ALA A 981 41.24 -34.29 -0.94
N GLN A 982 40.70 -33.62 0.09
CA GLN A 982 40.90 -32.18 0.36
C GLN A 982 41.71 -31.90 1.63
N ASN A 983 41.92 -32.93 2.47
CA ASN A 983 42.80 -32.93 3.65
C ASN A 983 44.14 -33.60 3.30
#